data_AF-A0A2D6FJT1-F1
#
_entry.id   AF-A0A2D6FJT1-F1
#
_cell.length_a   1.000
_cell.length_b   1.000
_cell.length_c   1.000
_cell.angle_alpha   90.00
_cell.angle_beta   90.00
_cell.angle_gamma   90.00
#
_symmetry.space_group_name_H-M   'P 1'
#
loop_
_entity.id
_entity.type
_entity.pdbx_description
1 polymer ?
#
loop_
_entity_poly.entity_id
_entity_poly.type
_entity_poly.pdbx_seq_one_letter_code
_entity_poly.pdbx_strand_id
1 'polypeptide(L)'
;MSDNSTYIEDKNIQWQVWTVADWGGTWIEQTSLFPQTVNFELAPNTNTAQVFVHRGLTKRLDGNPAFVQTAPDIVGHWIRIRLFQADGAGGFTNKNWYGLVSAPADDIEGSYTDSELGEIAQGRTTFNCYGLEWLMQKTKMSIVFMEPSETKLKRVVPFNYSNSSRNNVLKGNRSLSRSGGPHDIFEFSADNEIWSALDVLEHLIAAFNDEALSGSALTLVLDYTVAALDLDSVENTWSFENSSYYDAINQICNPAYGFTWEIRTTYQDPNHVIELKVHSIVDVDITEDSNTIINANPDLLNIDVATDGAISGCNIKNLENNHFSKIVVRGERLRCCFTMKLGEQADELNTDWDNQTEYEAATDKERTFEEYNPVFQRFILNGAWDGTINGIISIPQIDPDTGKPTGISPATLAVQKIFPEAMQFDRNLPIQGLTGTDEKAQRRPFIIYSESGTYYRADKTGDDAFTDSGLKVLDDAAGIQFDQKVNHLNALNDFSGSSENSPQWDYLNGYVTVSMYTDERVRVELTALDASPFEMERIKYIDAPGLHCWYVAKDTIKTFTDSGLTKYSDAELVRDDTEKIRRLAYLANAWYGRKRSTIDLDYQDPGIFDVLGKIIETADTGGAVEPIGTIISSVKYTFNERSQKVEVGTSFKEFSFDKVLGLNKSFESLNTSGQASMDELQNINVRSAPGGGGGGGGYDGPWQVSYNSVSGEFEIGVNRSASAPDYIVANDILHNYTTKDTVTASTGYIIYKVSVNTSDVFTTTVSIQATDQPSQGNANEIQFVIAQVHISGTIIRQIQFGHVFVWARTGA
;
A
#
# COMPACT_ATOMS: atom_id res chain seq x y z
N MET A 1 59.15 6.72 -12.02
CA MET A 1 59.13 8.12 -11.54
C MET A 1 58.57 8.07 -10.14
N SER A 2 59.45 8.17 -9.16
CA SER A 2 59.15 8.17 -7.73
C SER A 2 59.72 9.46 -7.18
N ASP A 3 58.98 10.56 -7.34
CA ASP A 3 59.17 11.81 -6.61
C ASP A 3 58.12 12.82 -7.10
N ASN A 4 57.05 12.99 -6.31
CA ASN A 4 56.24 14.21 -6.20
C ASN A 4 55.21 14.12 -5.06
N SER A 5 55.53 13.38 -3.98
CA SER A 5 54.70 13.33 -2.76
C SER A 5 55.24 14.31 -1.71
N THR A 6 55.28 15.62 -2.01
CA THR A 6 55.71 16.62 -0.99
C THR A 6 55.13 18.01 -1.29
N TYR A 7 53.83 18.16 -1.05
CA TYR A 7 53.22 19.19 -0.19
C TYR A 7 51.69 18.96 -0.20
N ILE A 8 51.26 17.89 0.45
CA ILE A 8 49.86 17.79 0.87
C ILE A 8 49.83 18.55 2.20
N GLU A 9 49.28 19.76 2.20
CA GLU A 9 49.05 20.50 3.44
C GLU A 9 48.34 19.58 4.45
N ASP A 10 48.72 19.64 5.74
CA ASP A 10 48.31 18.74 6.82
C ASP A 10 46.78 18.60 7.02
N LYS A 11 45.96 19.30 6.22
CA LYS A 11 44.49 19.36 6.31
C LYS A 11 43.73 18.53 5.26
N ASN A 12 44.38 17.93 4.26
CA ASN A 12 43.66 17.16 3.23
C ASN A 12 43.22 15.77 3.73
N ILE A 13 42.06 15.27 3.25
CA ILE A 13 41.70 13.85 3.42
C ILE A 13 42.77 13.01 2.74
N GLN A 14 43.26 12.03 3.46
CA GLN A 14 44.04 10.92 2.94
C GLN A 14 43.13 9.72 2.70
N TRP A 15 43.47 8.92 1.70
CA TRP A 15 42.74 7.71 1.39
C TRP A 15 43.65 6.50 1.26
N GLN A 16 43.08 5.34 1.51
CA GLN A 16 43.68 4.06 1.23
C GLN A 16 42.61 3.14 0.64
N VAL A 17 42.98 2.38 -0.40
CA VAL A 17 42.09 1.46 -1.09
C VAL A 17 42.61 0.05 -0.90
N TRP A 18 41.75 -0.87 -0.46
CA TRP A 18 42.06 -2.30 -0.39
C TRP A 18 41.02 -3.09 -1.17
N THR A 19 41.44 -4.23 -1.68
CA THR A 19 40.54 -5.20 -2.30
C THR A 19 40.75 -6.59 -1.74
N VAL A 20 39.70 -7.40 -1.79
CA VAL A 20 39.78 -8.82 -1.49
C VAL A 20 38.80 -9.58 -2.40
N ALA A 21 39.20 -10.76 -2.88
CA ALA A 21 38.33 -11.59 -3.72
C ALA A 21 37.10 -12.07 -2.94
N ASP A 22 37.34 -12.62 -1.75
CA ASP A 22 36.31 -13.08 -0.82
C ASP A 22 36.41 -12.27 0.49
N TRP A 23 35.29 -11.81 1.06
CA TRP A 23 35.29 -10.90 2.21
C TRP A 23 36.15 -11.38 3.41
N GLY A 24 36.16 -12.68 3.70
CA GLY A 24 36.96 -13.30 4.77
C GLY A 24 38.44 -13.53 4.42
N GLY A 25 38.88 -13.12 3.22
CA GLY A 25 40.25 -13.22 2.77
C GLY A 25 41.16 -12.13 3.33
N THR A 26 42.43 -12.16 2.93
CA THR A 26 43.39 -11.10 3.29
C THR A 26 43.18 -9.87 2.41
N TRP A 27 42.83 -8.75 3.02
CA TRP A 27 42.74 -7.46 2.34
C TRP A 27 44.09 -7.00 1.81
N ILE A 28 44.18 -6.76 0.49
CA ILE A 28 45.41 -6.32 -0.18
C ILE A 28 45.27 -4.83 -0.50
N GLU A 29 46.23 -4.02 -0.04
CA GLU A 29 46.26 -2.59 -0.36
C GLU A 29 46.59 -2.40 -1.84
N GLN A 30 45.73 -1.65 -2.54
CA GLN A 30 45.86 -1.34 -3.95
C GLN A 30 46.41 0.08 -4.11
N THR A 31 47.73 0.22 -4.10
CA THR A 31 48.42 1.51 -4.22
C THR A 31 48.25 2.18 -5.58
N SER A 32 47.72 1.45 -6.58
CA SER A 32 47.44 1.95 -7.93
C SER A 32 45.99 2.39 -8.15
N LEU A 33 45.09 2.17 -7.18
CA LEU A 33 43.70 2.59 -7.25
C LEU A 33 43.51 3.91 -6.51
N PHE A 34 42.87 4.86 -7.19
CA PHE A 34 42.56 6.17 -6.67
C PHE A 34 41.04 6.34 -6.60
N PRO A 35 40.46 6.71 -5.45
CA PRO A 35 39.06 7.10 -5.41
C PRO A 35 38.87 8.39 -6.19
N GLN A 36 37.82 8.45 -7.00
CA GLN A 36 37.34 9.65 -7.67
C GLN A 36 36.16 10.24 -6.91
N THR A 37 35.19 9.38 -6.57
CA THR A 37 34.04 9.75 -5.74
C THR A 37 33.75 8.67 -4.73
N VAL A 38 33.36 9.06 -3.51
CA VAL A 38 32.82 8.17 -2.50
C VAL A 38 31.54 8.82 -1.97
N ASN A 39 30.41 8.18 -2.18
CA ASN A 39 29.09 8.68 -1.84
C ASN A 39 28.46 7.79 -0.77
N PHE A 40 28.08 8.41 0.33
CA PHE A 40 27.31 7.80 1.41
C PHE A 40 25.89 8.36 1.36
N GLU A 41 24.88 7.52 1.29
CA GLU A 41 23.48 7.91 1.13
C GLU A 41 22.57 7.12 2.06
N LEU A 42 21.54 7.78 2.58
CA LEU A 42 20.46 7.11 3.33
C LEU A 42 19.51 6.39 2.38
N ALA A 43 18.89 5.32 2.85
CA ALA A 43 17.90 4.59 2.10
C ALA A 43 16.70 5.49 1.66
N PRO A 44 16.10 5.27 0.48
CA PRO A 44 16.26 4.14 -0.42
C PRO A 44 17.31 4.40 -1.52
N ASN A 45 18.27 5.29 -1.28
CA ASN A 45 19.43 5.39 -2.16
C ASN A 45 20.49 4.35 -1.75
N THR A 46 21.54 4.21 -2.56
CA THR A 46 22.59 3.21 -2.33
C THR A 46 23.96 3.87 -2.29
N ASN A 47 24.78 3.43 -1.34
CA ASN A 47 26.16 3.85 -1.26
C ASN A 47 26.89 3.49 -2.56
N THR A 48 27.62 4.46 -3.12
CA THR A 48 28.34 4.29 -4.38
C THR A 48 29.75 4.85 -4.29
N ALA A 49 30.68 4.27 -5.02
CA ALA A 49 32.01 4.84 -5.18
C ALA A 49 32.49 4.65 -6.62
N GLN A 50 33.40 5.51 -7.04
CA GLN A 50 34.15 5.36 -8.27
C GLN A 50 35.61 5.37 -7.92
N VAL A 51 36.33 4.34 -8.37
CA VAL A 51 37.79 4.28 -8.27
C VAL A 51 38.37 4.15 -9.66
N PHE A 52 39.56 4.67 -9.88
CA PHE A 52 40.21 4.57 -11.17
C PHE A 52 41.69 4.21 -11.03
N VAL A 53 42.23 3.64 -12.10
CA VAL A 53 43.66 3.38 -12.26
C VAL A 53 44.20 4.21 -13.40
N HIS A 54 45.32 4.91 -13.16
CA HIS A 54 46.10 5.53 -14.22
C HIS A 54 47.07 4.50 -14.83
N ARG A 55 46.99 4.30 -16.14
CA ARG A 55 47.91 3.46 -16.93
C ARG A 55 48.97 4.27 -17.66
N GLY A 56 49.08 5.56 -17.35
CA GLY A 56 49.96 6.52 -18.02
C GLY A 56 49.45 6.96 -19.40
N LEU A 57 50.32 7.64 -20.14
CA LEU A 57 50.04 8.09 -21.51
C LEU A 57 49.99 6.88 -22.45
N THR A 58 48.85 6.65 -23.10
CA THR A 58 48.76 5.63 -24.15
C THR A 58 49.36 6.20 -25.42
N LYS A 59 50.62 5.84 -25.72
CA LYS A 59 51.13 6.06 -27.08
C LYS A 59 50.34 5.17 -28.03
N ARG A 60 49.76 5.76 -29.09
CA ARG A 60 49.34 4.98 -30.26
C ARG A 60 50.52 4.10 -30.68
N LEU A 61 50.25 2.81 -30.82
CA LEU A 61 51.24 1.77 -31.08
C LEU A 61 52.02 2.05 -32.38
N ASP A 62 53.19 2.68 -32.27
CA ASP A 62 54.27 2.55 -33.27
C ASP A 62 55.02 1.20 -33.08
N GLY A 63 54.27 0.11 -32.88
CA GLY A 63 54.79 -1.27 -32.92
C GLY A 63 55.69 -1.73 -31.76
N ASN A 64 55.81 -1.00 -30.64
CA ASN A 64 56.63 -1.43 -29.49
C ASN A 64 55.77 -1.92 -28.30
N PRO A 65 55.71 -3.25 -28.01
CA PRO A 65 54.87 -3.84 -26.97
C PRO A 65 55.41 -3.70 -25.52
N ALA A 66 56.50 -2.96 -25.29
CA ALA A 66 57.23 -2.99 -24.03
C ALA A 66 56.57 -2.28 -22.82
N PHE A 67 55.40 -1.66 -22.96
CA PHE A 67 54.69 -0.96 -21.88
C PHE A 67 53.19 -1.24 -21.88
N VAL A 68 52.80 -2.48 -21.58
CA VAL A 68 51.40 -2.83 -21.28
C VAL A 68 51.25 -2.94 -19.76
N GLN A 69 50.76 -1.88 -19.12
CA GLN A 69 50.30 -1.96 -17.74
C GLN A 69 48.89 -2.55 -17.74
N THR A 70 48.76 -3.82 -17.37
CA THR A 70 47.45 -4.47 -17.19
C THR A 70 46.78 -3.90 -15.94
N ALA A 71 45.53 -3.46 -16.05
CA ALA A 71 44.75 -3.09 -14.88
C ALA A 71 44.62 -4.32 -13.96
N PRO A 72 44.61 -4.11 -12.63
CA PRO A 72 44.34 -5.19 -11.72
C PRO A 72 42.93 -5.74 -12.03
N ASP A 73 42.82 -7.06 -12.18
CA ASP A 73 41.53 -7.71 -12.34
C ASP A 73 40.86 -7.75 -10.97
N ILE A 74 40.03 -6.73 -10.73
CA ILE A 74 39.33 -6.51 -9.46
C ILE A 74 37.82 -6.58 -9.63
N VAL A 75 37.33 -6.94 -10.82
CA VAL A 75 35.89 -7.06 -11.06
C VAL A 75 35.34 -8.20 -10.22
N GLY A 76 34.28 -7.93 -9.45
CA GLY A 76 33.71 -8.89 -8.51
C GLY A 76 34.48 -9.01 -7.19
N HIS A 77 35.59 -8.30 -7.01
CA HIS A 77 36.24 -8.19 -5.70
C HIS A 77 35.43 -7.25 -4.80
N TRP A 78 35.55 -7.49 -3.50
CA TRP A 78 35.19 -6.53 -2.48
C TRP A 78 36.25 -5.44 -2.41
N ILE A 79 35.81 -4.21 -2.18
CA ILE A 79 36.66 -3.03 -2.05
C ILE A 79 36.35 -2.31 -0.74
N ARG A 80 37.41 -1.84 -0.08
CA ARG A 80 37.37 -0.98 1.10
C ARG A 80 38.09 0.31 0.77
N ILE A 81 37.44 1.44 0.98
CA ILE A 81 38.04 2.77 0.86
C ILE A 81 38.02 3.40 2.24
N ARG A 82 39.19 3.58 2.85
CA ARG A 82 39.34 4.32 4.11
C ARG A 82 39.64 5.76 3.78
N LEU A 83 38.79 6.66 4.25
CA LEU A 83 39.02 8.10 4.26
C LEU A 83 39.48 8.47 5.68
N PHE A 84 40.55 9.24 5.80
CA PHE A 84 41.04 9.66 7.11
C PHE A 84 41.73 11.02 7.06
N GLN A 85 41.68 11.73 8.18
CA GLN A 85 42.32 13.03 8.36
C GLN A 85 42.97 13.06 9.74
N ALA A 86 44.15 13.68 9.83
CA ALA A 86 44.81 13.89 11.12
C ALA A 86 44.07 15.00 11.90
N ASP A 87 43.78 14.77 13.18
CA ASP A 87 43.03 15.71 14.03
C ASP A 87 43.90 16.83 14.63
N GLY A 88 45.18 16.91 14.24
CA GLY A 88 46.16 17.85 14.79
C GLY A 88 46.64 17.53 16.23
N ALA A 89 45.96 16.65 16.95
CA ALA A 89 46.32 16.17 18.29
C ALA A 89 47.07 14.81 18.25
N GLY A 90 47.37 14.31 17.05
CA GLY A 90 48.04 13.03 16.82
C GLY A 90 47.09 11.84 16.72
N GLY A 91 45.77 12.08 16.75
CA GLY A 91 44.75 11.11 16.39
C GLY A 91 44.34 11.23 14.92
N PHE A 92 43.46 10.33 14.50
CA PHE A 92 42.88 10.33 13.16
C PHE A 92 41.39 10.10 13.24
N THR A 93 40.62 10.98 12.61
CA THR A 93 39.23 10.68 12.28
C THR A 93 39.23 9.88 10.99
N ASN A 94 38.48 8.78 10.95
CA ASN A 94 38.36 7.99 9.74
C ASN A 94 36.93 7.52 9.49
N LYS A 95 36.63 7.28 8.21
CA LYS A 95 35.39 6.70 7.74
C LYS A 95 35.73 5.67 6.68
N ASN A 96 35.11 4.50 6.76
CA ASN A 96 35.33 3.44 5.80
C ASN A 96 34.09 3.29 4.91
N TRP A 97 34.33 3.07 3.63
CA TRP A 97 33.34 2.71 2.65
C TRP A 97 33.64 1.28 2.19
N TYR A 98 32.62 0.44 2.09
CA TYR A 98 32.75 -0.95 1.67
C TYR A 98 31.74 -1.25 0.56
N GLY A 99 32.16 -2.05 -0.42
CA GLY A 99 31.28 -2.44 -1.50
C GLY A 99 31.88 -3.47 -2.45
N LEU A 100 31.14 -3.77 -3.50
CA LEU A 100 31.54 -4.65 -4.60
C LEU A 100 31.95 -3.84 -5.82
N VAL A 101 33.06 -4.23 -6.43
CA VAL A 101 33.55 -3.63 -7.68
C VAL A 101 32.76 -4.23 -8.85
N SER A 102 32.05 -3.39 -9.61
CA SER A 102 31.36 -3.82 -10.83
C SER A 102 32.31 -3.87 -12.03
N ALA A 103 31.77 -4.23 -13.19
CA ALA A 103 32.51 -4.11 -14.46
C ALA A 103 33.03 -2.67 -14.67
N PRO A 104 34.18 -2.50 -15.34
CA PRO A 104 34.73 -1.18 -15.65
C PRO A 104 33.77 -0.37 -16.51
N ALA A 105 33.68 0.92 -16.23
CA ALA A 105 32.78 1.87 -16.91
C ALA A 105 33.38 2.46 -18.19
N ASP A 106 34.71 2.56 -18.25
CA ASP A 106 35.41 3.26 -19.35
C ASP A 106 35.98 2.32 -20.40
N ASP A 107 35.91 2.79 -21.64
CA ASP A 107 36.66 2.27 -22.79
C ASP A 107 38.12 2.75 -22.73
N ILE A 108 39.06 1.87 -23.03
CA ILE A 108 40.52 2.05 -22.86
C ILE A 108 41.08 3.15 -23.80
N GLU A 109 40.25 3.69 -24.69
CA GLU A 109 40.61 4.67 -25.73
C GLU A 109 40.34 6.15 -25.39
N GLY A 110 39.93 6.50 -24.16
CA GLY A 110 39.63 7.88 -23.77
C GLY A 110 40.77 8.89 -24.01
N SER A 111 40.45 10.08 -24.50
CA SER A 111 41.39 11.22 -24.63
C SER A 111 41.11 12.29 -23.57
N TYR A 112 42.17 12.89 -23.02
CA TYR A 112 42.10 14.12 -22.23
C TYR A 112 42.65 15.27 -23.06
N THR A 113 41.94 16.39 -23.10
CA THR A 113 42.40 17.60 -23.80
C THR A 113 43.29 18.42 -22.88
N ASP A 114 44.59 18.36 -23.11
CA ASP A 114 45.55 19.24 -22.47
C ASP A 114 45.53 20.62 -23.15
N SER A 115 45.59 21.69 -22.36
CA SER A 115 45.48 23.07 -22.86
C SER A 115 46.62 23.49 -23.77
N GLU A 116 47.77 22.80 -23.72
CA GLU A 116 48.95 23.09 -24.53
C GLU A 116 49.22 22.01 -25.61
N LEU A 117 48.84 20.75 -25.34
CA LEU A 117 49.22 19.59 -26.15
C LEU A 117 48.07 18.95 -26.97
N GLY A 118 46.83 19.42 -26.82
CA GLY A 118 45.66 18.88 -27.51
C GLY A 118 45.13 17.58 -26.88
N GLU A 119 44.30 16.83 -27.61
CA GLU A 119 43.81 15.53 -27.13
C GLU A 119 44.93 14.49 -27.05
N ILE A 120 45.30 14.13 -25.83
CA ILE A 120 46.23 13.04 -25.55
C ILE A 120 45.41 11.84 -25.09
N ALA A 121 45.58 10.69 -25.73
CA ALA A 121 45.02 9.44 -25.27
C ALA A 121 45.61 9.09 -23.88
N GLN A 122 44.75 8.89 -22.89
CA GLN A 122 45.13 8.47 -21.56
C GLN A 122 44.54 7.10 -21.27
N GLY A 123 45.37 6.17 -20.79
CA GLY A 123 44.86 4.89 -20.31
C GLY A 123 44.26 5.08 -18.92
N ARG A 124 43.02 5.56 -18.82
CA ARG A 124 42.26 5.57 -17.56
C ARG A 124 41.25 4.43 -17.59
N THR A 125 41.11 3.72 -16.46
CA THR A 125 40.01 2.78 -16.29
C THR A 125 39.32 3.09 -14.99
N THR A 126 38.06 3.50 -15.09
CA THR A 126 37.20 3.74 -13.95
C THR A 126 36.37 2.50 -13.66
N PHE A 127 36.28 2.14 -12.39
CA PHE A 127 35.44 1.09 -11.86
C PHE A 127 34.34 1.73 -11.02
N ASN A 128 33.10 1.38 -11.32
CA ASN A 128 31.99 1.69 -10.43
C ASN A 128 31.96 0.65 -9.30
N CYS A 129 31.67 1.10 -8.10
CA CYS A 129 31.55 0.26 -6.93
C CYS A 129 30.23 0.56 -6.23
N TYR A 130 29.57 -0.48 -5.74
CA TYR A 130 28.28 -0.38 -5.07
C TYR A 130 28.37 -0.92 -3.64
N GLY A 131 27.75 -0.23 -2.70
CA GLY A 131 27.71 -0.64 -1.29
C GLY A 131 26.94 -1.93 -1.05
N LEU A 132 26.92 -2.38 0.21
CA LEU A 132 26.25 -3.62 0.61
C LEU A 132 24.73 -3.60 0.32
N GLU A 133 24.12 -2.41 0.29
CA GLU A 133 22.72 -2.20 -0.07
C GLU A 133 22.40 -2.80 -1.44
N TRP A 134 23.34 -2.72 -2.39
CA TRP A 134 23.17 -3.30 -3.71
C TRP A 134 23.15 -4.83 -3.68
N LEU A 135 23.94 -5.47 -2.80
CA LEU A 135 23.84 -6.91 -2.59
C LEU A 135 22.47 -7.28 -2.04
N MET A 136 21.96 -6.52 -1.07
CA MET A 136 20.62 -6.71 -0.51
C MET A 136 19.51 -6.54 -1.55
N GLN A 137 19.69 -5.67 -2.54
CA GLN A 137 18.77 -5.51 -3.68
C GLN A 137 18.78 -6.71 -4.62
N LYS A 138 19.93 -7.39 -4.76
CA LYS A 138 20.08 -8.56 -5.63
C LYS A 138 19.64 -9.86 -4.97
N THR A 139 19.74 -9.95 -3.64
CA THR A 139 19.29 -11.10 -2.88
C THR A 139 17.79 -11.03 -2.64
N LYS A 140 17.05 -11.89 -3.34
CA LYS A 140 15.62 -12.12 -3.06
C LYS A 140 15.48 -12.93 -1.78
N MET A 141 14.46 -12.61 -1.01
CA MET A 141 14.12 -13.42 0.16
C MET A 141 13.64 -14.81 -0.29
N SER A 142 14.30 -15.88 0.16
CA SER A 142 13.84 -17.25 -0.12
C SER A 142 13.60 -18.10 1.12
N ILE A 143 14.07 -17.65 2.28
CA ILE A 143 13.94 -18.38 3.55
C ILE A 143 13.24 -17.55 4.63
N VAL A 144 12.54 -18.24 5.52
CA VAL A 144 12.12 -17.74 6.84
C VAL A 144 12.35 -18.83 7.90
N PHE A 145 12.57 -18.44 9.15
CA PHE A 145 12.74 -19.38 10.27
C PHE A 145 11.40 -19.73 10.90
N MET A 146 11.16 -21.02 11.15
CA MET A 146 9.97 -21.52 11.84
C MET A 146 10.36 -22.21 13.13
N GLU A 147 9.50 -22.12 14.14
CA GLU A 147 9.67 -22.87 15.38
C GLU A 147 9.43 -24.38 15.14
N PRO A 148 10.31 -25.27 15.65
CA PRO A 148 11.54 -24.98 16.39
C PRO A 148 12.71 -24.57 15.48
N SER A 149 13.59 -23.73 16.04
CA SER A 149 14.63 -22.88 15.44
C SER A 149 15.59 -23.44 14.38
N GLU A 150 15.57 -24.73 14.14
CA GLU A 150 16.36 -25.38 13.10
C GLU A 150 15.59 -25.50 11.77
N THR A 151 14.29 -25.19 11.77
CA THR A 151 13.43 -25.40 10.61
C THR A 151 13.39 -24.17 9.71
N LYS A 152 14.02 -24.28 8.54
CA LYS A 152 13.96 -23.25 7.49
C LYS A 152 12.85 -23.55 6.51
N LEU A 153 11.94 -22.61 6.31
CA LEU A 153 10.93 -22.70 5.27
C LEU A 153 11.44 -21.99 4.02
N LYS A 154 11.56 -22.73 2.90
CA LYS A 154 12.01 -22.22 1.59
C LYS A 154 10.91 -21.47 0.83
N ARG A 155 10.17 -20.63 1.52
CA ARG A 155 9.21 -19.67 0.96
C ARG A 155 9.00 -18.55 1.97
N VAL A 156 8.76 -17.36 1.48
CA VAL A 156 8.38 -16.23 2.32
C VAL A 156 6.93 -16.40 2.76
N VAL A 157 6.68 -16.26 4.06
CA VAL A 157 5.34 -16.22 4.66
C VAL A 157 5.09 -14.78 5.12
N PRO A 158 3.88 -14.25 4.99
CA PRO A 158 3.58 -12.92 5.50
C PRO A 158 3.72 -12.85 7.03
N PHE A 159 4.26 -11.73 7.50
CA PHE A 159 4.30 -11.36 8.91
C PHE A 159 2.98 -10.72 9.29
N ASN A 160 2.30 -11.33 10.26
CA ASN A 160 0.90 -11.06 10.59
C ASN A 160 -0.07 -11.31 9.42
N TYR A 161 -1.35 -11.42 9.73
CA TYR A 161 -2.43 -11.53 8.74
C TYR A 161 -3.55 -10.56 9.09
N SER A 162 -4.11 -9.87 8.10
CA SER A 162 -5.39 -9.20 8.25
C SER A 162 -6.49 -10.13 7.74
N ASN A 163 -7.43 -10.48 8.62
CA ASN A 163 -8.58 -11.29 8.22
C ASN A 163 -9.76 -10.38 7.89
N SER A 164 -10.08 -10.24 6.60
CA SER A 164 -11.22 -9.44 6.13
C SER A 164 -12.56 -9.89 6.72
N SER A 165 -12.72 -11.18 7.03
CA SER A 165 -13.92 -11.71 7.68
C SER A 165 -14.03 -11.35 9.17
N ARG A 166 -12.93 -10.94 9.81
CA ARG A 166 -12.88 -10.51 11.21
C ARG A 166 -12.49 -9.05 11.34
N ASN A 167 -13.14 -8.18 10.58
CA ASN A 167 -13.00 -6.73 10.74
C ASN A 167 -11.54 -6.24 10.56
N ASN A 168 -10.72 -6.96 9.79
CA ASN A 168 -9.27 -6.69 9.61
C ASN A 168 -8.45 -6.69 10.91
N VAL A 169 -8.88 -7.38 11.97
CA VAL A 169 -8.03 -7.57 13.16
C VAL A 169 -6.74 -8.29 12.76
N LEU A 170 -5.61 -7.74 13.21
CA LEU A 170 -4.30 -8.34 13.01
C LEU A 170 -4.25 -9.68 13.74
N LYS A 171 -3.88 -10.73 13.01
CA LYS A 171 -3.60 -12.04 13.56
C LYS A 171 -2.11 -12.30 13.47
N GLY A 172 -1.48 -12.47 14.61
CA GLY A 172 -0.09 -12.83 14.71
C GLY A 172 0.23 -14.24 14.22
N ASN A 173 1.50 -14.48 13.95
CA ASN A 173 2.10 -15.78 13.64
C ASN A 173 3.58 -15.84 14.09
N ARG A 174 3.92 -15.05 15.11
CA ARG A 174 5.21 -15.04 15.80
C ARG A 174 5.20 -16.09 16.91
N SER A 175 6.36 -16.62 17.25
CA SER A 175 6.59 -17.43 18.45
C SER A 175 6.41 -16.61 19.72
N LEU A 176 6.03 -17.28 20.81
CA LEU A 176 5.92 -16.65 22.12
C LEU A 176 7.29 -16.26 22.70
N SER A 177 8.32 -17.03 22.38
CA SER A 177 9.69 -16.80 22.84
C SER A 177 10.67 -16.75 21.68
N ARG A 178 11.79 -16.06 21.91
CA ARG A 178 12.96 -16.12 21.04
C ARG A 178 13.57 -17.52 21.06
N SER A 179 14.25 -17.88 19.98
CA SER A 179 14.77 -19.24 19.80
C SER A 179 15.93 -19.64 20.71
N GLY A 180 16.62 -18.68 21.33
CA GLY A 180 17.85 -18.94 22.10
C GLY A 180 18.98 -19.59 21.28
N GLY A 181 18.83 -19.63 19.95
CA GLY A 181 19.79 -20.16 18.99
C GLY A 181 20.84 -19.12 18.58
N PRO A 182 21.64 -19.38 17.53
CA PRO A 182 22.73 -18.50 17.11
C PRO A 182 22.29 -17.10 16.67
N HIS A 183 21.01 -16.92 16.31
CA HIS A 183 20.44 -15.63 15.94
C HIS A 183 19.65 -14.95 17.06
N ASP A 184 19.19 -15.70 18.08
CA ASP A 184 18.30 -15.23 19.16
C ASP A 184 17.15 -14.30 18.67
N ILE A 185 16.35 -14.78 17.73
CA ILE A 185 15.22 -14.05 17.12
C ILE A 185 13.88 -14.68 17.44
N PHE A 186 12.79 -13.95 17.19
CA PHE A 186 11.47 -14.54 17.07
C PHE A 186 11.29 -15.25 15.73
N GLU A 187 10.45 -16.29 15.73
CA GLU A 187 10.27 -17.21 14.60
C GLU A 187 8.79 -17.36 14.24
N PHE A 188 8.52 -17.92 13.07
CA PHE A 188 7.15 -18.22 12.69
C PHE A 188 6.60 -19.41 13.50
N SER A 189 5.47 -19.21 14.20
CA SER A 189 4.82 -20.23 15.02
C SER A 189 3.28 -20.14 14.97
N ALA A 190 2.61 -21.12 15.58
CA ALA A 190 1.15 -21.17 15.72
C ALA A 190 0.62 -20.47 16.99
N ASP A 191 1.48 -19.81 17.78
CA ASP A 191 1.13 -19.16 19.04
C ASP A 191 0.21 -17.94 18.85
N ASN A 192 0.20 -17.38 17.64
CA ASN A 192 -0.58 -16.22 17.23
C ASN A 192 -0.12 -14.88 17.83
N GLU A 193 1.14 -14.80 18.29
CA GLU A 193 1.75 -13.53 18.73
C GLU A 193 2.00 -12.60 17.54
N ILE A 194 1.79 -11.30 17.75
CA ILE A 194 1.92 -10.27 16.71
C ILE A 194 3.40 -9.92 16.53
N TRP A 195 3.83 -9.78 15.28
CA TRP A 195 5.14 -9.25 14.93
C TRP A 195 5.15 -7.72 15.02
N SER A 196 6.12 -7.16 15.74
CA SER A 196 6.48 -5.75 15.63
C SER A 196 7.45 -5.53 14.47
N ALA A 197 7.59 -4.29 13.99
CA ALA A 197 8.52 -3.95 12.91
C ALA A 197 9.98 -4.25 13.30
N LEU A 198 10.32 -4.12 14.59
CA LEU A 198 11.62 -4.51 15.14
C LEU A 198 11.84 -6.01 15.00
N ASP A 199 10.88 -6.84 15.43
CA ASP A 199 10.99 -8.30 15.31
C ASP A 199 11.17 -8.74 13.86
N VAL A 200 10.40 -8.13 12.94
CA VAL A 200 10.50 -8.44 11.51
C VAL A 200 11.89 -8.05 10.99
N LEU A 201 12.41 -6.88 11.36
CA LEU A 201 13.74 -6.43 10.93
C LEU A 201 14.85 -7.38 11.42
N GLU A 202 14.81 -7.78 12.69
CA GLU A 202 15.75 -8.77 13.25
C GLU A 202 15.68 -10.11 12.51
N HIS A 203 14.47 -10.59 12.23
CA HIS A 203 14.25 -11.83 11.47
C HIS A 203 14.81 -11.73 10.04
N LEU A 204 14.60 -10.59 9.37
CA LEU A 204 15.14 -10.35 8.02
C LEU A 204 16.67 -10.31 8.01
N ILE A 205 17.29 -9.66 9.00
CA ILE A 205 18.76 -9.59 9.13
C ILE A 205 19.33 -10.99 9.37
N ALA A 206 18.74 -11.78 10.26
CA ALA A 206 19.15 -13.16 10.49
C ALA A 206 19.04 -14.03 9.22
N ALA A 207 17.94 -13.87 8.48
CA ALA A 207 17.72 -14.62 7.24
C ALA A 207 18.71 -14.19 6.14
N PHE A 208 19.00 -12.90 6.02
CA PHE A 208 20.01 -12.40 5.10
C PHE A 208 21.42 -12.91 5.43
N ASN A 209 21.79 -12.93 6.71
CA ASN A 209 23.07 -13.49 7.16
C ASN A 209 23.20 -14.98 6.77
N ASP A 210 22.13 -15.76 6.92
CA ASP A 210 22.14 -17.19 6.59
C ASP A 210 22.07 -17.46 5.07
N GLU A 211 21.37 -16.64 4.30
CA GLU A 211 21.19 -16.86 2.86
C GLU A 211 22.33 -16.25 2.02
N ALA A 212 22.63 -14.96 2.24
CA ALA A 212 23.57 -14.21 1.41
C ALA A 212 25.00 -14.20 1.94
N LEU A 213 25.17 -14.33 3.25
CA LEU A 213 26.47 -14.21 3.91
C LEU A 213 26.98 -15.53 4.48
N SER A 214 26.28 -16.65 4.24
CA SER A 214 26.75 -17.96 4.71
C SER A 214 28.10 -18.33 4.12
N GLY A 215 29.05 -18.65 5.00
CA GLY A 215 30.45 -18.89 4.65
C GLY A 215 31.30 -17.63 4.52
N SER A 216 30.71 -16.44 4.59
CA SER A 216 31.44 -15.18 4.73
C SER A 216 31.85 -14.95 6.19
N ALA A 217 32.95 -14.23 6.40
CA ALA A 217 33.26 -13.67 7.72
C ALA A 217 32.39 -12.44 8.06
N LEU A 218 31.57 -11.99 7.11
CA LEU A 218 30.69 -10.84 7.28
C LEU A 218 29.46 -11.21 8.10
N THR A 219 29.11 -10.36 9.07
CA THR A 219 27.83 -10.44 9.78
C THR A 219 27.18 -9.06 9.79
N LEU A 220 25.93 -9.00 9.34
CA LEU A 220 25.08 -7.83 9.50
C LEU A 220 24.38 -7.92 10.86
N VAL A 221 24.46 -6.85 11.65
CA VAL A 221 23.76 -6.72 12.94
C VAL A 221 22.90 -5.46 12.93
N LEU A 222 21.87 -5.44 13.77
CA LEU A 222 21.07 -4.24 14.00
C LEU A 222 21.76 -3.35 15.06
N ASP A 223 21.86 -2.06 14.78
CA ASP A 223 22.24 -1.06 15.79
C ASP A 223 20.98 -0.69 16.60
N TYR A 224 20.92 -1.14 17.86
CA TYR A 224 19.81 -0.91 18.79
C TYR A 224 19.81 0.52 19.36
N THR A 225 19.93 1.51 18.48
CA THR A 225 19.66 2.91 18.82
C THR A 225 18.21 3.10 19.25
N VAL A 226 17.92 4.23 19.88
CA VAL A 226 16.55 4.61 20.30
C VAL A 226 15.57 4.52 19.12
N ALA A 227 15.95 4.97 17.93
CA ALA A 227 15.10 4.91 16.74
C ALA A 227 14.80 3.48 16.27
N ALA A 228 15.74 2.53 16.46
CA ALA A 228 15.47 1.12 16.18
C ALA A 228 14.50 0.53 17.20
N LEU A 229 14.59 0.92 18.48
CA LEU A 229 13.68 0.45 19.52
C LEU A 229 12.25 0.97 19.33
N ASP A 230 12.06 2.15 18.75
CA ASP A 230 10.74 2.70 18.44
C ASP A 230 9.96 1.84 17.44
N LEU A 231 10.64 1.03 16.62
CA LEU A 231 10.01 0.07 15.71
C LEU A 231 9.25 -1.04 16.45
N ASP A 232 9.52 -1.27 17.74
CA ASP A 232 8.77 -2.26 18.53
C ASP A 232 7.30 -1.87 18.72
N SER A 233 7.01 -0.57 18.67
CA SER A 233 5.64 -0.05 18.73
C SER A 233 4.89 -0.14 17.40
N VAL A 234 5.56 -0.47 16.30
CA VAL A 234 4.97 -0.47 14.95
C VAL A 234 4.49 -1.88 14.60
N GLU A 235 3.18 -2.06 14.53
CA GLU A 235 2.56 -3.32 14.13
C GLU A 235 1.85 -3.17 12.78
N ASN A 236 2.12 -4.07 11.82
CA ASN A 236 1.42 -4.08 10.53
C ASN A 236 1.37 -5.50 9.95
N THR A 237 0.66 -5.67 8.83
CA THR A 237 0.79 -6.86 7.98
C THR A 237 1.86 -6.60 6.94
N TRP A 238 2.90 -7.43 6.91
CA TRP A 238 3.95 -7.35 5.89
C TRP A 238 3.99 -8.62 5.05
N SER A 239 3.90 -8.46 3.74
CA SER A 239 4.11 -9.56 2.78
C SER A 239 5.26 -9.19 1.86
N PHE A 240 6.33 -9.98 1.91
CA PHE A 240 7.55 -9.75 1.13
C PHE A 240 7.75 -10.80 0.04
N GLU A 241 6.66 -11.43 -0.43
CA GLU A 241 6.75 -12.41 -1.51
C GLU A 241 7.40 -11.75 -2.75
N ASN A 242 8.45 -12.39 -3.28
CA ASN A 242 9.27 -11.90 -4.39
C ASN A 242 10.06 -10.60 -4.15
N SER A 243 10.07 -10.07 -2.93
CA SER A 243 10.83 -8.86 -2.59
C SER A 243 12.30 -9.19 -2.30
N SER A 244 13.17 -8.21 -2.52
CA SER A 244 14.56 -8.28 -2.04
C SER A 244 14.63 -7.94 -0.54
N TYR A 245 15.71 -8.33 0.12
CA TYR A 245 15.92 -7.91 1.53
C TYR A 245 15.96 -6.38 1.65
N TYR A 246 16.51 -5.69 0.64
CA TYR A 246 16.52 -4.23 0.58
C TYR A 246 15.11 -3.63 0.54
N ASP A 247 14.24 -4.17 -0.31
CA ASP A 247 12.86 -3.69 -0.45
C ASP A 247 12.06 -3.94 0.82
N ALA A 248 12.23 -5.11 1.43
CA ALA A 248 11.57 -5.47 2.68
C ALA A 248 11.98 -4.53 3.82
N ILE A 249 13.27 -4.26 3.99
CA ILE A 249 13.77 -3.33 5.01
C ILE A 249 13.30 -1.90 4.73
N ASN A 250 13.29 -1.44 3.47
CA ASN A 250 12.74 -0.13 3.12
C ASN A 250 11.24 -0.01 3.39
N GLN A 251 10.49 -1.10 3.28
CA GLN A 251 9.08 -1.13 3.60
C GLN A 251 8.84 -1.03 5.12
N ILE A 252 9.75 -1.57 5.94
CA ILE A 252 9.71 -1.50 7.40
C ILE A 252 10.21 -0.13 7.89
N CYS A 253 11.47 0.20 7.56
CA CYS A 253 12.14 1.46 7.86
C CYS A 253 11.82 2.52 6.80
N ASN A 254 10.53 2.79 6.63
CA ASN A 254 10.04 3.72 5.62
C ASN A 254 10.02 5.15 6.18
N PRO A 255 10.46 6.17 5.42
CA PRO A 255 10.30 7.57 5.81
C PRO A 255 8.87 7.91 6.19
N ALA A 256 7.89 7.27 5.56
CA ALA A 256 6.49 7.48 5.85
C ALA A 256 6.05 6.95 7.24
N TYR A 257 6.87 6.15 7.93
CA TYR A 257 6.72 5.80 9.36
C TYR A 257 7.59 6.67 10.28
N GLY A 258 8.33 7.63 9.75
CA GLY A 258 9.26 8.46 10.52
C GLY A 258 10.69 7.89 10.60
N PHE A 259 11.01 6.85 9.83
CA PHE A 259 12.30 6.16 9.91
C PHE A 259 13.05 6.12 8.58
N THR A 260 14.36 6.07 8.64
CA THR A 260 15.23 5.70 7.51
C THR A 260 16.39 4.89 8.07
N TRP A 261 17.30 4.43 7.22
CA TRP A 261 18.39 3.58 7.66
C TRP A 261 19.62 3.74 6.76
N GLU A 262 20.75 3.33 7.31
CA GLU A 262 22.03 3.22 6.60
C GLU A 262 22.76 1.94 7.01
N ILE A 263 23.70 1.51 6.16
CA ILE A 263 24.70 0.52 6.51
C ILE A 263 25.95 1.25 7.00
N ARG A 264 26.30 1.03 8.26
CA ARG A 264 27.52 1.53 8.88
C ARG A 264 28.51 0.39 9.09
N THR A 265 29.79 0.70 8.98
CA THR A 265 30.87 -0.23 9.33
C THR A 265 31.69 0.36 10.47
N THR A 266 31.82 -0.33 11.58
CA THR A 266 32.63 0.12 12.70
C THR A 266 34.10 -0.20 12.48
N TYR A 267 34.95 0.83 12.53
CA TYR A 267 36.38 0.76 12.21
C TYR A 267 37.18 -0.18 13.14
N GLN A 268 36.67 -0.45 14.35
CA GLN A 268 37.43 -1.10 15.41
C GLN A 268 37.22 -2.61 15.53
N ASP A 269 36.30 -3.21 14.76
CA ASP A 269 36.00 -4.62 14.95
C ASP A 269 36.86 -5.52 14.04
N PRO A 270 37.83 -6.29 14.57
CA PRO A 270 38.53 -7.32 13.80
C PRO A 270 37.58 -8.40 13.25
N ASN A 271 36.35 -8.48 13.76
CA ASN A 271 35.33 -9.43 13.33
C ASN A 271 34.51 -8.96 12.12
N HIS A 272 34.80 -7.77 11.55
CA HIS A 272 34.15 -7.28 10.33
C HIS A 272 32.62 -7.18 10.44
N VAL A 273 32.12 -6.74 11.60
CA VAL A 273 30.69 -6.51 11.82
C VAL A 273 30.23 -5.28 11.03
N ILE A 274 29.12 -5.44 10.32
CA ILE A 274 28.41 -4.35 9.66
C ILE A 274 27.11 -4.11 10.42
N GLU A 275 26.80 -2.84 10.66
CA GLU A 275 25.65 -2.40 11.42
C GLU A 275 24.61 -1.80 10.47
N LEU A 276 23.35 -2.22 10.62
CA LEU A 276 22.21 -1.51 10.07
C LEU A 276 21.78 -0.50 11.13
N LYS A 277 22.01 0.79 10.87
CA LYS A 277 21.60 1.87 11.78
C LYS A 277 20.28 2.47 11.29
N VAL A 278 19.27 2.44 12.15
CA VAL A 278 17.98 3.11 11.93
C VAL A 278 18.08 4.54 12.46
N HIS A 279 17.58 5.48 11.68
CA HIS A 279 17.51 6.90 12.02
C HIS A 279 16.06 7.35 12.08
N SER A 280 15.71 8.09 13.13
CA SER A 280 14.47 8.86 13.16
C SER A 280 14.63 10.08 12.26
N ILE A 281 13.64 10.40 11.43
CA ILE A 281 13.68 11.59 10.57
C ILE A 281 13.02 12.81 11.23
N VAL A 282 12.45 12.62 12.41
CA VAL A 282 11.80 13.68 13.17
C VAL A 282 12.75 14.28 14.19
N ASP A 283 12.65 15.58 14.39
CA ASP A 283 13.51 16.39 15.25
C ASP A 283 12.87 16.73 16.59
N VAL A 284 11.66 16.23 16.83
CA VAL A 284 10.90 16.33 18.08
C VAL A 284 10.24 15.00 18.38
N ASP A 285 10.10 14.69 19.67
CA ASP A 285 9.39 13.49 20.11
C ASP A 285 7.93 13.57 19.64
N ILE A 286 7.46 12.49 19.04
CA ILE A 286 6.07 12.31 18.69
C ILE A 286 5.38 11.62 19.86
N THR A 287 4.56 12.36 20.59
CA THR A 287 3.83 11.83 21.75
C THR A 287 2.33 11.72 21.49
N GLU A 288 1.73 10.58 21.82
CA GLU A 288 0.28 10.39 21.92
C GLU A 288 -0.10 10.15 23.37
N ASP A 289 -1.02 10.97 23.91
CA ASP A 289 -1.49 10.87 25.30
C ASP A 289 -0.37 10.82 26.36
N SER A 290 0.74 11.53 26.10
CA SER A 290 1.98 11.56 26.90
C SER A 290 2.92 10.35 26.73
N ASN A 291 2.59 9.37 25.89
CA ASN A 291 3.49 8.29 25.52
C ASN A 291 4.24 8.65 24.24
N THR A 292 5.58 8.63 24.28
CA THR A 292 6.40 8.81 23.09
C THR A 292 6.25 7.58 22.19
N ILE A 293 5.73 7.79 20.98
CA ILE A 293 5.61 6.77 19.92
C ILE A 293 6.91 6.69 19.12
N ILE A 294 7.47 7.85 18.78
CA ILE A 294 8.71 7.98 18.01
C ILE A 294 9.54 9.04 18.71
N ASN A 295 10.75 8.68 19.11
CA ASN A 295 11.70 9.61 19.69
C ASN A 295 12.30 10.51 18.60
N ALA A 296 12.60 11.74 18.98
CA ALA A 296 13.39 12.65 18.16
C ALA A 296 14.72 12.01 17.80
N ASN A 297 15.24 12.35 16.62
CA ASN A 297 16.61 12.03 16.28
C ASN A 297 17.55 12.70 17.30
N PRO A 298 18.34 11.93 18.06
CA PRO A 298 19.24 12.50 19.05
C PRO A 298 20.41 13.27 18.42
N ASP A 299 20.70 13.01 17.14
CA ASP A 299 21.82 13.58 16.42
C ASP A 299 21.40 14.86 15.66
N LEU A 300 21.23 15.96 16.42
CA LEU A 300 20.92 17.29 15.88
C LEU A 300 22.19 18.10 15.57
N LEU A 301 22.18 18.87 14.48
CA LEU A 301 23.27 19.73 14.05
C LEU A 301 22.78 21.15 13.77
N ASN A 302 23.52 22.14 14.26
CA ASN A 302 23.35 23.54 13.91
C ASN A 302 24.55 23.98 13.07
N ILE A 303 24.30 24.62 11.93
CA ILE A 303 25.33 25.01 10.98
C ILE A 303 25.46 26.53 10.95
N ASP A 304 26.67 27.03 11.14
CA ASP A 304 26.98 28.46 10.97
C ASP A 304 27.68 28.66 9.62
N VAL A 305 26.89 28.97 8.59
CA VAL A 305 27.38 29.19 7.22
C VAL A 305 28.17 30.50 7.13
N ALA A 306 27.91 31.46 8.02
CA ALA A 306 28.49 32.79 7.96
C ALA A 306 29.92 32.86 8.49
N THR A 307 30.21 32.10 9.55
CA THR A 307 31.51 32.14 10.21
C THR A 307 32.37 30.91 9.92
N ASP A 308 31.79 29.80 9.48
CA ASP A 308 32.53 28.61 9.11
C ASP A 308 33.25 28.78 7.77
N GLY A 309 34.52 29.18 7.84
CA GLY A 309 35.40 29.34 6.69
C GLY A 309 35.67 28.06 5.90
N ALA A 310 35.24 26.88 6.40
CA ALA A 310 35.30 25.63 5.64
C ALA A 310 34.17 25.51 4.61
N ILE A 311 33.05 26.24 4.77
CA ILE A 311 31.94 26.23 3.83
C ILE A 311 32.27 27.15 2.65
N SER A 312 32.37 26.57 1.47
CA SER A 312 32.65 27.28 0.21
C SER A 312 31.42 27.61 -0.60
N GLY A 313 30.32 26.91 -0.34
CA GLY A 313 29.02 27.13 -0.98
C GLY A 313 27.90 26.59 -0.11
N CYS A 314 26.78 27.31 -0.08
CA CYS A 314 25.56 26.90 0.60
C CYS A 314 24.37 27.30 -0.26
N ASN A 315 23.48 26.34 -0.51
CA ASN A 315 22.23 26.56 -1.22
C ASN A 315 21.07 26.03 -0.38
N ILE A 316 20.29 26.95 0.19
CA ILE A 316 19.09 26.63 0.96
C ILE A 316 17.88 26.81 0.04
N LYS A 317 17.07 25.75 -0.08
CA LYS A 317 15.79 25.78 -0.81
C LYS A 317 14.66 25.65 0.21
N ASN A 318 13.93 26.75 0.40
CA ASN A 318 12.79 26.78 1.32
C ASN A 318 11.63 25.98 0.74
N LEU A 319 11.04 25.11 1.54
CA LEU A 319 9.87 24.31 1.17
C LEU A 319 8.60 24.88 1.81
N GLU A 320 8.41 26.20 1.76
CA GLU A 320 7.24 26.87 2.36
C GLU A 320 5.91 26.33 1.80
N ASN A 321 5.91 25.86 0.56
CA ASN A 321 4.75 25.19 -0.05
C ASN A 321 4.39 23.86 0.63
N ASN A 322 5.24 23.30 1.49
CA ASN A 322 5.01 22.03 2.17
C ASN A 322 4.64 22.20 3.65
N HIS A 323 4.62 23.43 4.17
CA HIS A 323 4.12 23.75 5.50
C HIS A 323 2.59 23.97 5.47
N PHE A 324 1.88 23.36 6.43
CA PHE A 324 0.44 23.48 6.58
C PHE A 324 0.11 23.91 8.00
N SER A 325 -0.91 24.75 8.16
CA SER A 325 -1.38 25.27 9.46
C SER A 325 -2.21 24.25 10.23
N LYS A 326 -2.81 23.30 9.51
CA LYS A 326 -3.68 22.27 10.07
C LYS A 326 -3.53 20.97 9.31
N ILE A 327 -3.43 19.86 10.03
CA ILE A 327 -3.39 18.52 9.47
C ILE A 327 -4.70 17.82 9.81
N VAL A 328 -5.35 17.26 8.79
CA VAL A 328 -6.59 16.50 8.95
C VAL A 328 -6.41 15.14 8.33
N VAL A 329 -6.31 14.11 9.16
CA VAL A 329 -6.25 12.72 8.70
C VAL A 329 -7.65 12.11 8.78
N ARG A 330 -8.13 11.52 7.70
CA ARG A 330 -9.49 10.98 7.58
C ARG A 330 -9.45 9.50 7.20
N GLY A 331 -10.01 8.64 8.04
CA GLY A 331 -10.33 7.28 7.69
C GLY A 331 -11.61 7.17 6.87
N GLU A 332 -12.25 6.01 6.95
CA GLU A 332 -13.53 5.73 6.31
C GLU A 332 -14.70 6.42 7.02
N ARG A 333 -15.86 6.37 6.37
CA ARG A 333 -17.12 6.82 6.98
C ARG A 333 -17.41 6.02 8.26
N LEU A 334 -17.89 6.70 9.29
CA LEU A 334 -18.33 6.08 10.54
C LEU A 334 -19.52 5.17 10.22
N ARG A 335 -19.44 3.93 10.67
CA ARG A 335 -20.51 2.94 10.53
C ARG A 335 -21.22 2.78 11.86
N CYS A 336 -22.53 3.00 11.88
CA CYS A 336 -23.34 2.94 13.09
C CYS A 336 -24.33 1.78 13.01
N CYS A 337 -24.47 1.02 14.09
CA CYS A 337 -25.43 -0.05 14.27
C CYS A 337 -26.37 0.29 15.43
N PHE A 338 -27.66 0.16 15.20
CA PHE A 338 -28.70 0.54 16.16
C PHE A 338 -29.98 -0.24 15.93
N THR A 339 -30.87 -0.22 16.93
CA THR A 339 -32.19 -0.85 16.84
C THR A 339 -33.28 0.21 16.89
N MET A 340 -34.17 0.22 15.88
CA MET A 340 -35.35 1.06 15.83
C MET A 340 -36.62 0.24 15.96
N LYS A 341 -37.68 0.86 16.47
CA LYS A 341 -39.02 0.29 16.43
C LYS A 341 -39.70 0.69 15.12
N LEU A 342 -40.62 -0.14 14.62
CA LEU A 342 -41.48 0.23 13.50
C LEU A 342 -42.69 1.01 14.01
N GLY A 343 -43.07 2.09 13.33
CA GLY A 343 -44.21 2.89 13.72
C GLY A 343 -44.28 4.21 12.95
N GLU A 344 -44.67 5.29 13.64
CA GLU A 344 -44.89 6.60 13.00
C GLU A 344 -44.21 7.75 13.78
N GLN A 345 -43.52 7.43 14.89
CA GLN A 345 -42.82 8.44 15.68
C GLN A 345 -41.52 8.88 14.99
N ALA A 346 -41.01 10.04 15.39
CA ALA A 346 -39.82 10.63 14.77
C ALA A 346 -38.55 9.77 14.93
N ASP A 347 -38.50 8.91 15.94
CA ASP A 347 -37.42 7.97 16.25
C ASP A 347 -37.73 6.51 15.91
N GLU A 348 -38.76 6.29 15.08
CA GLU A 348 -39.18 4.99 14.55
C GLU A 348 -38.95 4.94 13.03
N LEU A 349 -39.03 3.74 12.44
CA LEU A 349 -39.14 3.62 10.99
C LEU A 349 -40.59 3.82 10.58
N ASN A 350 -40.82 4.86 9.77
CA ASN A 350 -42.13 5.27 9.30
C ASN A 350 -42.63 4.37 8.18
N THR A 351 -43.94 4.23 8.11
CA THR A 351 -44.65 3.61 6.99
C THR A 351 -44.40 4.41 5.70
N ASP A 352 -44.13 3.72 4.58
CA ASP A 352 -43.88 4.32 3.27
C ASP A 352 -44.96 3.90 2.26
N TRP A 353 -46.21 4.24 2.57
CA TRP A 353 -47.37 3.99 1.72
C TRP A 353 -48.51 4.99 1.98
N ASP A 354 -49.32 5.29 0.97
CA ASP A 354 -50.46 6.22 1.04
C ASP A 354 -51.79 5.58 0.62
N ASN A 355 -51.76 4.37 0.04
CA ASN A 355 -52.90 3.66 -0.54
C ASN A 355 -53.47 2.54 0.34
N GLN A 356 -53.29 2.63 1.67
CA GLN A 356 -53.80 1.62 2.62
C GLN A 356 -55.32 1.40 2.50
N THR A 357 -56.12 2.47 2.38
CA THR A 357 -57.58 2.35 2.27
C THR A 357 -57.99 1.62 0.98
N GLU A 358 -57.29 1.84 -0.12
CA GLU A 358 -57.53 1.16 -1.40
C GLU A 358 -57.14 -0.32 -1.31
N TYR A 359 -56.00 -0.60 -0.66
CA TYR A 359 -55.54 -1.96 -0.37
C TYR A 359 -56.53 -2.77 0.46
N GLU A 360 -57.10 -2.18 1.50
CA GLU A 360 -58.07 -2.84 2.38
C GLU A 360 -59.39 -3.16 1.66
N ALA A 361 -59.81 -2.29 0.74
CA ALA A 361 -61.00 -2.48 -0.08
C ALA A 361 -60.80 -3.49 -1.25
N ALA A 362 -59.56 -3.68 -1.69
CA ALA A 362 -59.19 -4.58 -2.79
C ALA A 362 -59.40 -6.06 -2.45
N THR A 363 -59.62 -6.91 -3.46
CA THR A 363 -59.62 -8.37 -3.30
C THR A 363 -58.19 -8.91 -3.15
N ASP A 364 -58.02 -10.12 -2.62
CA ASP A 364 -56.69 -10.75 -2.47
C ASP A 364 -55.90 -10.84 -3.78
N LYS A 365 -56.60 -10.97 -4.92
CA LYS A 365 -55.96 -10.98 -6.24
C LYS A 365 -55.46 -9.59 -6.63
N GLU A 366 -56.24 -8.54 -6.37
CA GLU A 366 -55.87 -7.15 -6.67
C GLU A 366 -54.73 -6.67 -5.76
N ARG A 367 -54.70 -7.11 -4.49
CA ARG A 367 -53.62 -6.81 -3.54
C ARG A 367 -52.22 -7.28 -3.98
N THR A 368 -52.13 -8.15 -5.00
CA THR A 368 -50.85 -8.58 -5.58
C THR A 368 -50.28 -7.60 -6.63
N PHE A 369 -51.00 -6.53 -6.96
CA PHE A 369 -50.52 -5.53 -7.91
C PHE A 369 -49.36 -4.71 -7.33
N GLU A 370 -48.49 -4.24 -8.22
CA GLU A 370 -47.24 -3.55 -7.86
C GLU A 370 -47.47 -2.28 -7.04
N GLU A 371 -48.58 -1.57 -7.30
CA GLU A 371 -48.98 -0.37 -6.53
C GLU A 371 -49.20 -0.65 -5.04
N TYR A 372 -49.57 -1.88 -4.68
CA TYR A 372 -49.81 -2.28 -3.30
C TYR A 372 -48.61 -2.89 -2.61
N ASN A 373 -47.52 -3.16 -3.34
CA ASN A 373 -46.31 -3.78 -2.80
C ASN A 373 -45.75 -3.06 -1.56
N PRO A 374 -45.81 -1.72 -1.43
CA PRO A 374 -45.35 -1.03 -0.22
C PRO A 374 -46.24 -1.22 1.01
N VAL A 375 -47.56 -1.40 0.85
CA VAL A 375 -48.55 -1.31 1.94
C VAL A 375 -48.28 -2.37 3.00
N PHE A 376 -48.11 -1.97 4.25
CA PHE A 376 -47.72 -2.82 5.39
C PHE A 376 -46.35 -3.50 5.27
N GLN A 377 -45.64 -3.36 4.16
CA GLN A 377 -44.36 -4.03 3.95
C GLN A 377 -43.16 -3.10 4.06
N ARG A 378 -43.29 -1.83 3.69
CA ARG A 378 -42.18 -0.93 3.43
C ARG A 378 -42.06 0.17 4.49
N PHE A 379 -40.93 0.20 5.18
CA PHE A 379 -40.67 1.14 6.27
C PHE A 379 -39.38 1.91 6.00
N ILE A 380 -39.43 3.24 6.07
CA ILE A 380 -38.30 4.11 5.81
C ILE A 380 -37.98 4.98 7.03
N LEU A 381 -36.73 5.39 7.11
CA LEU A 381 -36.27 6.34 8.10
C LEU A 381 -36.97 7.69 7.89
N ASN A 382 -37.51 8.27 8.95
CA ASN A 382 -38.17 9.56 8.88
C ASN A 382 -37.19 10.64 8.40
N GLY A 383 -37.56 11.44 7.40
CA GLY A 383 -36.72 12.54 6.89
C GLY A 383 -36.39 13.60 7.94
N ALA A 384 -37.17 13.68 9.03
CA ALA A 384 -36.93 14.54 10.19
C ALA A 384 -36.15 13.86 11.33
N TRP A 385 -35.68 12.62 11.14
CA TRP A 385 -34.91 11.90 12.16
C TRP A 385 -33.61 12.65 12.45
N ASP A 386 -33.35 12.88 13.74
CA ASP A 386 -32.23 13.70 14.20
C ASP A 386 -30.98 12.88 14.53
N GLY A 387 -31.00 11.55 14.32
CA GLY A 387 -29.91 10.63 14.66
C GLY A 387 -29.99 10.07 16.08
N THR A 388 -31.09 10.30 16.80
CA THR A 388 -31.34 9.75 18.14
C THR A 388 -32.52 8.77 18.18
N ILE A 389 -32.46 7.79 19.08
CA ILE A 389 -33.54 6.83 19.32
C ILE A 389 -33.88 6.89 20.81
N ASN A 390 -35.11 7.26 21.19
CA ASN A 390 -35.50 7.47 22.58
C ASN A 390 -34.54 8.38 23.36
N GLY A 391 -34.00 9.42 22.71
CA GLY A 391 -33.00 10.34 23.28
C GLY A 391 -31.59 9.77 23.42
N ILE A 392 -31.33 8.56 22.93
CA ILE A 392 -30.01 7.93 22.87
C ILE A 392 -29.37 8.25 21.53
N ILE A 393 -28.09 8.63 21.52
CA ILE A 393 -27.37 8.92 20.29
C ILE A 393 -27.04 7.63 19.53
N SER A 394 -27.69 7.46 18.38
CA SER A 394 -27.43 6.36 17.46
C SER A 394 -26.40 6.75 16.40
N ILE A 395 -26.36 8.04 16.04
CA ILE A 395 -25.43 8.62 15.08
C ILE A 395 -24.57 9.72 15.74
N PRO A 396 -23.48 9.34 16.41
CA PRO A 396 -22.60 10.29 17.08
C PRO A 396 -21.74 11.08 16.08
N GLN A 397 -21.34 12.30 16.46
CA GLN A 397 -20.25 13.01 15.77
C GLN A 397 -18.89 12.38 16.12
N ILE A 398 -17.87 12.69 15.33
CA ILE A 398 -16.48 12.34 15.65
C ILE A 398 -15.84 13.51 16.38
N ASP A 399 -15.26 13.24 17.55
CA ASP A 399 -14.39 14.17 18.24
C ASP A 399 -13.07 14.31 17.44
N PRO A 400 -12.75 15.50 16.88
CA PRO A 400 -11.57 15.67 16.05
C PRO A 400 -10.25 15.54 16.81
N ASP A 401 -10.22 15.64 18.15
CA ASP A 401 -8.99 15.53 18.93
C ASP A 401 -8.61 14.05 19.17
N THR A 402 -9.62 13.21 19.38
CA THR A 402 -9.44 11.78 19.68
C THR A 402 -9.73 10.87 18.49
N GLY A 403 -10.43 11.38 17.47
CA GLY A 403 -10.99 10.60 16.37
C GLY A 403 -12.11 9.65 16.77
N LYS A 404 -12.54 9.64 18.04
CA LYS A 404 -13.54 8.72 18.54
C LYS A 404 -14.95 9.30 18.46
N PRO A 405 -15.99 8.46 18.35
CA PRO A 405 -17.37 8.93 18.43
C PRO A 405 -17.69 9.62 19.77
N THR A 406 -18.33 10.77 19.73
CA THR A 406 -18.80 11.50 20.92
C THR A 406 -19.84 10.66 21.66
N GLY A 407 -19.69 10.50 22.98
CA GLY A 407 -20.63 9.75 23.82
C GLY A 407 -20.11 8.44 24.40
N ILE A 408 -18.88 8.05 24.08
CA ILE A 408 -18.15 6.98 24.77
C ILE A 408 -17.46 7.51 26.06
N SER A 409 -17.37 8.84 26.22
CA SER A 409 -16.84 9.56 27.41
C SER A 409 -17.51 10.95 27.51
N PRO A 410 -17.74 11.55 28.71
CA PRO A 410 -18.91 12.41 28.97
C PRO A 410 -18.82 13.88 28.53
N ALA A 411 -17.84 14.29 27.73
CA ALA A 411 -17.67 15.69 27.36
C ALA A 411 -18.26 16.00 25.98
N THR A 412 -19.52 16.45 25.97
CA THR A 412 -20.26 17.01 24.82
C THR A 412 -20.78 15.97 23.81
N LEU A 413 -22.04 15.58 24.01
CA LEU A 413 -22.82 14.77 23.09
C LEU A 413 -23.32 15.67 21.95
N ALA A 414 -22.74 15.57 20.76
CA ALA A 414 -23.25 16.25 19.58
C ALA A 414 -23.74 15.20 18.58
N VAL A 415 -25.01 15.31 18.17
CA VAL A 415 -25.58 14.42 17.16
C VAL A 415 -25.21 14.95 15.78
N GLN A 416 -24.91 14.05 14.85
CA GLN A 416 -24.59 14.45 13.49
C GLN A 416 -25.84 14.99 12.79
N LYS A 417 -25.69 16.05 11.99
CA LYS A 417 -26.72 16.39 11.00
C LYS A 417 -26.62 15.41 9.84
N ILE A 418 -27.64 14.61 9.66
CA ILE A 418 -27.75 13.62 8.59
C ILE A 418 -28.76 14.09 7.54
N PHE A 419 -28.60 13.59 6.32
CA PHE A 419 -29.60 13.70 5.25
C PHE A 419 -30.14 12.30 4.96
N PRO A 420 -31.20 11.84 5.68
CA PRO A 420 -31.68 10.46 5.61
C PRO A 420 -32.03 9.99 4.20
N GLU A 421 -32.51 10.90 3.35
CA GLU A 421 -32.90 10.62 1.96
C GLU A 421 -31.72 10.17 1.07
N ALA A 422 -30.49 10.50 1.45
CA ALA A 422 -29.27 10.09 0.73
C ALA A 422 -28.60 8.84 1.34
N MET A 423 -29.20 8.26 2.39
CA MET A 423 -28.63 7.14 3.14
C MET A 423 -29.30 5.82 2.75
N GLN A 424 -28.58 4.72 2.99
CA GLN A 424 -29.06 3.36 2.82
C GLN A 424 -28.58 2.53 4.01
N PHE A 425 -29.41 1.56 4.44
CA PHE A 425 -28.93 0.59 5.43
C PHE A 425 -27.98 -0.41 4.77
N ASP A 426 -27.07 -0.95 5.57
CA ASP A 426 -26.16 -2.00 5.15
C ASP A 426 -26.90 -3.34 5.09
N ARG A 427 -26.53 -4.17 4.12
CA ARG A 427 -27.01 -5.57 4.03
C ARG A 427 -26.38 -6.49 5.09
N ASN A 428 -25.35 -6.03 5.77
CA ASN A 428 -24.64 -6.74 6.84
C ASN A 428 -24.52 -5.81 8.05
N LEU A 429 -24.55 -6.36 9.26
CA LEU A 429 -24.34 -5.66 10.51
C LEU A 429 -22.86 -5.81 10.95
N PRO A 430 -22.32 -4.84 11.69
CA PRO A 430 -20.97 -4.92 12.24
C PRO A 430 -20.84 -5.89 13.44
N ILE A 431 -21.94 -6.47 13.93
CA ILE A 431 -21.95 -7.41 15.07
C ILE A 431 -21.82 -8.87 14.60
N GLN A 432 -21.09 -9.69 15.37
CA GLN A 432 -20.87 -11.12 15.10
C GLN A 432 -21.99 -12.01 15.65
N GLY A 433 -22.05 -13.27 15.18
CA GLY A 433 -23.06 -14.27 15.56
C GLY A 433 -23.04 -14.65 17.05
N LEU A 434 -24.15 -15.23 17.52
CA LEU A 434 -24.46 -15.38 18.95
C LEU A 434 -24.16 -16.75 19.57
N THR A 435 -24.02 -17.82 18.77
CA THR A 435 -23.73 -19.18 19.25
C THR A 435 -23.24 -20.09 18.12
N GLY A 436 -22.23 -20.94 18.37
CA GLY A 436 -21.88 -22.10 17.54
C GLY A 436 -20.94 -21.82 16.36
N THR A 437 -20.84 -22.78 15.43
CA THR A 437 -19.90 -22.83 14.29
C THR A 437 -19.88 -21.59 13.38
N ASP A 438 -20.85 -20.69 13.55
CA ASP A 438 -21.07 -19.45 12.77
C ASP A 438 -20.74 -18.16 13.54
N GLU A 439 -20.04 -18.24 14.69
CA GLU A 439 -19.51 -17.09 15.45
C GLU A 439 -18.70 -16.08 14.61
N LYS A 440 -18.28 -16.47 13.39
CA LYS A 440 -17.44 -15.68 12.49
C LYS A 440 -18.21 -15.06 11.31
N ALA A 441 -19.49 -15.37 11.12
CA ALA A 441 -20.27 -14.83 10.01
C ALA A 441 -20.82 -13.43 10.34
N GLN A 442 -20.74 -12.49 9.38
CA GLN A 442 -21.42 -11.21 9.50
C GLN A 442 -22.93 -11.43 9.52
N ARG A 443 -23.61 -10.79 10.49
CA ARG A 443 -25.05 -10.93 10.66
C ARG A 443 -25.79 -10.05 9.65
N ARG A 444 -26.89 -10.51 9.06
CA ARG A 444 -27.77 -9.64 8.27
C ARG A 444 -28.66 -8.82 9.21
N PRO A 445 -29.21 -7.67 8.76
CA PRO A 445 -30.31 -7.02 9.45
C PRO A 445 -31.42 -8.02 9.79
N PHE A 446 -32.04 -7.83 10.94
CA PHE A 446 -33.08 -8.74 11.43
C PHE A 446 -34.12 -7.97 12.21
N ILE A 447 -35.29 -8.58 12.34
CA ILE A 447 -36.42 -8.01 13.05
C ILE A 447 -36.89 -8.97 14.15
N ILE A 448 -37.22 -8.41 15.30
CA ILE A 448 -37.82 -9.13 16.41
C ILE A 448 -39.13 -8.45 16.76
N TYR A 449 -40.20 -9.21 16.96
CA TYR A 449 -41.46 -8.69 17.48
C TYR A 449 -41.82 -9.37 18.79
N SER A 450 -42.63 -8.69 19.61
CA SER A 450 -43.14 -9.26 20.85
C SER A 450 -44.62 -9.56 20.75
N GLU A 451 -45.02 -10.77 21.12
CA GLU A 451 -46.43 -11.18 21.23
C GLU A 451 -46.68 -11.81 22.59
N SER A 452 -47.63 -11.27 23.35
CA SER A 452 -47.97 -11.75 24.70
C SER A 452 -46.76 -11.87 25.66
N GLY A 453 -45.72 -11.07 25.45
CA GLY A 453 -44.49 -11.07 26.24
C GLY A 453 -43.40 -12.05 25.76
N THR A 454 -43.68 -12.85 24.72
CA THR A 454 -42.70 -13.71 24.05
C THR A 454 -42.10 -13.00 22.85
N TYR A 455 -40.79 -13.15 22.63
CA TYR A 455 -40.09 -12.53 21.49
C TYR A 455 -39.85 -13.53 20.37
N TYR A 456 -40.22 -13.13 19.15
CA TYR A 456 -40.09 -13.93 17.94
C TYR A 456 -39.29 -13.18 16.87
N ARG A 457 -38.62 -13.92 15.99
CA ARG A 457 -37.89 -13.34 14.86
C ARG A 457 -38.75 -13.38 13.61
N ALA A 458 -39.14 -12.22 13.08
CA ALA A 458 -40.09 -12.17 11.96
C ALA A 458 -39.48 -12.65 10.62
N ASP A 459 -38.16 -12.53 10.41
CA ASP A 459 -37.50 -12.96 9.17
C ASP A 459 -37.15 -14.47 9.12
N LYS A 460 -37.18 -15.14 10.28
CA LYS A 460 -36.95 -16.58 10.46
C LYS A 460 -37.68 -17.03 11.71
N THR A 461 -38.99 -17.23 11.62
CA THR A 461 -39.86 -17.48 12.77
C THR A 461 -39.52 -18.80 13.43
N GLY A 462 -39.13 -19.81 12.64
CA GLY A 462 -38.81 -21.16 13.12
C GLY A 462 -40.01 -21.88 13.75
N ASP A 463 -41.19 -21.25 13.70
CA ASP A 463 -42.46 -21.73 14.21
C ASP A 463 -43.41 -21.84 13.02
N ASP A 464 -43.95 -23.05 12.82
CA ASP A 464 -44.87 -23.36 11.72
C ASP A 464 -46.17 -22.53 11.78
N ALA A 465 -46.46 -21.89 12.93
CA ALA A 465 -47.62 -21.01 13.08
C ALA A 465 -47.45 -19.64 12.40
N PHE A 466 -46.22 -19.20 12.10
CA PHE A 466 -45.94 -17.89 11.53
C PHE A 466 -45.22 -18.01 10.18
N THR A 467 -45.67 -17.25 9.21
CA THR A 467 -45.04 -17.19 7.89
C THR A 467 -43.79 -16.32 7.95
N ASP A 468 -42.66 -16.87 7.51
CA ASP A 468 -41.40 -16.12 7.39
C ASP A 468 -41.62 -14.86 6.56
N SER A 469 -41.33 -13.70 7.15
CA SER A 469 -41.60 -12.42 6.51
C SER A 469 -40.54 -12.04 5.48
N GLY A 470 -39.38 -12.70 5.51
CA GLY A 470 -38.18 -12.20 4.86
C GLY A 470 -37.83 -10.78 5.34
N LEU A 471 -36.62 -10.33 5.04
CA LEU A 471 -36.27 -8.94 5.27
C LEU A 471 -35.32 -8.50 4.15
N LYS A 472 -35.72 -7.46 3.44
CA LYS A 472 -34.91 -6.77 2.45
C LYS A 472 -34.57 -5.38 2.96
N VAL A 473 -33.34 -4.98 2.74
CA VAL A 473 -32.96 -3.56 2.86
C VAL A 473 -33.29 -2.88 1.55
N LEU A 474 -33.80 -1.66 1.62
CA LEU A 474 -34.14 -0.87 0.44
C LEU A 474 -32.89 -0.32 -0.24
N ASP A 475 -32.87 -0.37 -1.58
CA ASP A 475 -31.78 0.19 -2.39
C ASP A 475 -32.04 1.66 -2.77
N ASP A 476 -33.23 2.19 -2.48
CA ASP A 476 -33.65 3.54 -2.85
C ASP A 476 -33.86 4.49 -1.66
N ALA A 477 -33.85 3.97 -0.43
CA ALA A 477 -33.98 4.75 0.80
C ALA A 477 -33.33 4.04 2.00
N ALA A 478 -33.08 4.77 3.08
CA ALA A 478 -32.70 4.19 4.37
C ALA A 478 -33.92 3.49 5.00
N GLY A 479 -34.19 2.25 4.61
CA GLY A 479 -35.37 1.55 5.04
C GLY A 479 -35.29 0.03 4.83
N ILE A 480 -36.37 -0.63 5.21
CA ILE A 480 -36.56 -2.07 5.05
C ILE A 480 -37.87 -2.36 4.33
N GLN A 481 -37.94 -3.55 3.74
CA GLN A 481 -39.17 -4.10 3.20
C GLN A 481 -39.29 -5.58 3.57
N PHE A 482 -40.48 -6.00 4.00
CA PHE A 482 -40.81 -7.41 4.15
C PHE A 482 -40.98 -8.07 2.78
N ASP A 483 -40.40 -9.26 2.60
CA ASP A 483 -40.47 -10.02 1.35
C ASP A 483 -41.55 -11.10 1.44
N GLN A 484 -42.80 -10.67 1.59
CA GLN A 484 -43.95 -11.56 1.72
C GLN A 484 -44.84 -11.49 0.48
N LYS A 485 -45.46 -12.62 0.16
CA LYS A 485 -46.48 -12.69 -0.89
C LYS A 485 -47.79 -11.97 -0.51
N VAL A 486 -48.10 -11.92 0.79
CA VAL A 486 -49.31 -11.30 1.32
C VAL A 486 -48.90 -10.19 2.27
N ASN A 487 -49.26 -8.95 1.93
CA ASN A 487 -48.64 -7.78 2.57
C ASN A 487 -49.15 -7.51 3.98
N HIS A 488 -50.39 -7.87 4.30
CA HIS A 488 -51.00 -7.60 5.61
C HIS A 488 -50.72 -8.67 6.68
N LEU A 489 -49.81 -9.62 6.46
CA LEU A 489 -49.52 -10.68 7.44
C LEU A 489 -48.94 -10.13 8.76
N ASN A 490 -48.29 -8.99 8.71
CA ASN A 490 -47.71 -8.28 9.83
C ASN A 490 -48.57 -7.10 10.33
N ALA A 491 -49.83 -6.97 9.89
CA ALA A 491 -50.70 -5.82 10.20
C ALA A 491 -51.90 -6.20 11.09
N LEU A 492 -51.70 -6.98 12.15
CA LEU A 492 -52.79 -7.57 12.96
C LEU A 492 -53.83 -6.59 13.50
N ASN A 493 -53.41 -5.37 13.84
CA ASN A 493 -54.31 -4.35 14.37
C ASN A 493 -54.69 -3.26 13.35
N ASP A 494 -53.98 -3.19 12.23
CA ASP A 494 -54.14 -2.10 11.26
C ASP A 494 -54.87 -2.52 9.99
N PHE A 495 -54.86 -3.82 9.63
CA PHE A 495 -55.60 -4.31 8.48
C PHE A 495 -57.07 -4.59 8.82
N SER A 496 -57.97 -3.84 8.19
CA SER A 496 -59.43 -3.98 8.39
C SER A 496 -60.17 -4.75 7.27
N GLY A 497 -59.46 -5.11 6.20
CA GLY A 497 -60.03 -5.74 5.01
C GLY A 497 -60.43 -7.21 5.18
N SER A 498 -61.24 -7.74 4.27
CA SER A 498 -61.51 -9.18 4.18
C SER A 498 -60.43 -9.86 3.34
N SER A 499 -59.82 -10.93 3.86
CA SER A 499 -58.75 -11.72 3.22
C SER A 499 -58.88 -13.20 3.60
N GLU A 500 -58.44 -14.11 2.73
CA GLU A 500 -58.29 -15.53 3.06
C GLU A 500 -57.12 -15.79 4.04
N ASN A 501 -56.16 -14.87 4.10
CA ASN A 501 -55.00 -14.93 4.97
C ASN A 501 -55.16 -13.90 6.09
N SER A 502 -55.44 -14.35 7.31
CA SER A 502 -55.51 -13.42 8.44
C SER A 502 -54.12 -12.85 8.76
N PRO A 503 -54.03 -11.57 9.14
CA PRO A 503 -52.85 -11.04 9.79
C PRO A 503 -52.41 -11.93 10.96
N GLN A 504 -51.11 -12.08 11.16
CA GLN A 504 -50.50 -13.00 12.12
C GLN A 504 -49.88 -12.28 13.32
N TRP A 505 -49.25 -11.13 13.10
CA TRP A 505 -48.63 -10.32 14.15
C TRP A 505 -48.74 -8.83 13.82
N ASP A 506 -48.39 -7.97 14.77
CA ASP A 506 -48.49 -6.52 14.64
C ASP A 506 -47.11 -5.88 14.50
N TYR A 507 -46.86 -5.23 13.35
CA TYR A 507 -45.61 -4.57 13.03
C TYR A 507 -45.26 -3.47 14.03
N LEU A 508 -46.24 -2.84 14.69
CA LEU A 508 -46.02 -1.84 15.74
C LEU A 508 -45.33 -2.43 16.98
N ASN A 509 -45.26 -3.74 17.12
CA ASN A 509 -44.47 -4.41 18.16
C ASN A 509 -43.10 -4.89 17.66
N GLY A 510 -42.73 -4.52 16.43
CA GLY A 510 -41.49 -4.90 15.76
C GLY A 510 -40.32 -3.96 16.06
N TYR A 511 -39.16 -4.56 16.33
CA TYR A 511 -37.87 -3.91 16.52
C TYR A 511 -36.90 -4.43 15.46
N VAL A 512 -36.39 -3.54 14.62
CA VAL A 512 -35.42 -3.86 13.58
C VAL A 512 -34.03 -3.42 14.00
N THR A 513 -33.03 -4.29 13.83
CA THR A 513 -31.62 -3.95 14.03
C THR A 513 -30.96 -3.79 12.67
N VAL A 514 -30.43 -2.59 12.43
CA VAL A 514 -29.83 -2.16 11.16
C VAL A 514 -28.46 -1.54 11.41
N SER A 515 -27.68 -1.38 10.35
CA SER A 515 -26.52 -0.49 10.37
C SER A 515 -26.46 0.37 9.12
N MET A 516 -25.71 1.45 9.17
CA MET A 516 -25.44 2.30 8.00
C MET A 516 -24.12 3.05 8.13
N TYR A 517 -23.60 3.48 6.99
CA TYR A 517 -22.54 4.49 6.94
C TYR A 517 -23.13 5.89 7.03
N THR A 518 -22.47 6.74 7.81
CA THR A 518 -22.83 8.14 7.99
C THR A 518 -22.03 9.03 7.05
N ASP A 519 -22.38 10.31 6.95
CA ASP A 519 -21.55 11.28 6.20
C ASP A 519 -20.26 11.64 6.93
N GLU A 520 -20.17 11.33 8.23
CA GLU A 520 -19.02 11.67 9.05
C GLU A 520 -17.91 10.66 8.78
N ARG A 521 -16.70 11.15 8.56
CA ARG A 521 -15.51 10.30 8.49
C ARG A 521 -14.81 10.33 9.83
N VAL A 522 -14.31 9.16 10.23
CA VAL A 522 -13.38 9.05 11.35
C VAL A 522 -12.19 9.94 11.03
N ARG A 523 -11.89 10.94 11.86
CA ARG A 523 -10.84 11.91 11.56
C ARG A 523 -10.16 12.41 12.80
N VAL A 524 -8.90 12.81 12.64
CA VAL A 524 -8.14 13.51 13.66
C VAL A 524 -7.63 14.82 13.06
N GLU A 525 -7.82 15.91 13.79
CA GLU A 525 -7.39 17.24 13.40
C GLU A 525 -6.33 17.74 14.36
N LEU A 526 -5.16 18.09 13.83
CA LEU A 526 -4.07 18.67 14.62
C LEU A 526 -3.72 20.04 14.09
N THR A 527 -3.50 20.98 15.01
CA THR A 527 -2.92 22.29 14.67
C THR A 527 -1.42 22.12 14.47
N ALA A 528 -0.89 22.81 13.47
CA ALA A 528 0.53 22.84 13.19
C ALA A 528 1.34 23.39 14.37
N LEU A 529 2.57 22.89 14.50
CA LEU A 529 3.49 23.30 15.55
C LEU A 529 3.97 24.75 15.34
N ASP A 530 4.15 25.16 14.08
CA ASP A 530 4.69 26.48 13.71
C ASP A 530 3.65 27.37 12.97
N ALA A 531 2.43 27.49 13.50
CA ALA A 531 1.39 28.31 12.88
C ALA A 531 1.79 29.81 12.85
N SER A 532 2.02 30.36 11.65
CA SER A 532 2.27 31.79 11.48
C SER A 532 0.94 32.57 11.64
N PRO A 533 0.85 33.57 12.54
CA PRO A 533 -0.40 34.26 12.87
C PRO A 533 -1.01 35.10 11.73
N PHE A 534 -0.32 35.22 10.59
CA PHE A 534 -0.76 36.01 9.43
C PHE A 534 -0.81 35.21 8.12
N GLU A 535 -0.46 33.92 8.13
CA GLU A 535 -0.58 33.07 6.94
C GLU A 535 -2.04 32.58 6.82
N MET A 536 -2.58 32.54 5.59
CA MET A 536 -3.87 31.91 5.35
C MET A 536 -3.83 30.47 5.85
N GLU A 537 -4.87 30.02 6.55
CA GLU A 537 -4.95 28.67 7.09
C GLU A 537 -4.88 27.64 5.93
N ARG A 538 -3.75 26.95 5.85
CA ARG A 538 -3.54 25.89 4.85
C ARG A 538 -3.80 24.55 5.52
N ILE A 539 -4.82 23.83 5.05
CA ILE A 539 -5.21 22.54 5.59
C ILE A 539 -4.67 21.42 4.69
N LYS A 540 -3.90 20.48 5.28
CA LYS A 540 -3.51 19.23 4.61
C LYS A 540 -4.53 18.15 4.95
N TYR A 541 -5.27 17.70 3.94
CA TYR A 541 -6.09 16.50 4.06
C TYR A 541 -5.27 15.27 3.67
N ILE A 542 -5.28 14.26 4.53
CA ILE A 542 -4.68 12.94 4.29
C ILE A 542 -5.80 11.92 4.44
N ASP A 543 -6.14 11.25 3.34
CA ASP A 543 -7.10 10.17 3.36
C ASP A 543 -6.38 8.85 3.65
N ALA A 544 -6.93 8.09 4.59
CA ALA A 544 -6.42 6.83 5.10
C ALA A 544 -7.44 5.72 4.86
N PRO A 545 -7.59 5.24 3.61
CA PRO A 545 -8.64 4.28 3.28
C PRO A 545 -8.53 2.99 4.09
N GLY A 546 -9.64 2.30 4.31
CA GLY A 546 -9.66 1.02 5.05
C GLY A 546 -9.42 1.10 6.57
N LEU A 547 -9.18 2.29 7.14
CA LEU A 547 -9.27 2.52 8.58
C LEU A 547 -10.72 2.85 8.95
N HIS A 548 -11.34 2.01 9.76
CA HIS A 548 -12.77 2.16 10.10
C HIS A 548 -12.99 2.30 11.60
N CYS A 549 -14.09 2.96 11.95
CA CYS A 549 -14.67 2.91 13.28
C CYS A 549 -16.11 2.39 13.15
N TRP A 550 -16.45 1.33 13.87
CA TRP A 550 -17.77 0.72 13.87
C TRP A 550 -18.41 0.89 15.23
N TYR A 551 -19.39 1.77 15.30
CA TYR A 551 -20.12 2.15 16.50
C TYR A 551 -21.40 1.32 16.63
N VAL A 552 -21.60 0.72 17.80
CA VAL A 552 -22.87 0.11 18.20
C VAL A 552 -23.50 0.98 19.26
N ALA A 553 -24.69 1.50 18.97
CA ALA A 553 -25.41 2.36 19.88
C ALA A 553 -25.87 1.59 21.12
N LYS A 554 -26.02 2.30 22.24
CA LYS A 554 -26.70 1.77 23.43
C LYS A 554 -28.12 1.30 23.08
N ASP A 555 -28.60 0.28 23.78
CA ASP A 555 -29.91 -0.35 23.60
C ASP A 555 -30.13 -1.08 22.26
N THR A 556 -29.08 -1.21 21.43
CA THR A 556 -29.09 -2.11 20.27
C THR A 556 -29.32 -3.54 20.73
N ILE A 557 -30.18 -4.29 20.04
CA ILE A 557 -30.45 -5.68 20.37
C ILE A 557 -29.26 -6.55 19.95
N LYS A 558 -28.63 -7.18 20.93
CA LYS A 558 -27.54 -8.14 20.73
C LYS A 558 -28.13 -9.52 20.41
N THR A 559 -28.98 -10.03 21.29
CA THR A 559 -29.66 -11.33 21.17
C THR A 559 -31.05 -11.29 21.77
N PHE A 560 -31.85 -12.31 21.51
CA PHE A 560 -33.16 -12.51 22.10
C PHE A 560 -33.33 -13.97 22.51
N THR A 561 -34.16 -14.17 23.53
CA THR A 561 -34.73 -15.45 23.92
C THR A 561 -36.23 -15.27 24.02
N ASP A 562 -36.98 -16.37 24.09
CA ASP A 562 -38.43 -16.34 24.28
C ASP A 562 -38.83 -15.45 25.47
N SER A 563 -37.99 -15.40 26.50
CA SER A 563 -38.21 -14.65 27.75
C SER A 563 -37.68 -13.21 27.77
N GLY A 564 -36.96 -12.73 26.74
CA GLY A 564 -36.41 -11.37 26.79
C GLY A 564 -35.42 -10.97 25.70
N LEU A 565 -35.17 -9.67 25.61
CA LEU A 565 -34.13 -9.08 24.76
C LEU A 565 -32.86 -8.84 25.58
N THR A 566 -31.72 -9.23 25.04
CA THR A 566 -30.41 -8.80 25.53
C THR A 566 -29.93 -7.66 24.66
N LYS A 567 -29.77 -6.49 25.27
CA LYS A 567 -29.32 -5.26 24.61
C LYS A 567 -27.91 -4.89 25.04
N TYR A 568 -27.23 -4.08 24.23
CA TYR A 568 -26.00 -3.41 24.65
C TYR A 568 -26.33 -2.40 25.76
N SER A 569 -25.72 -2.55 26.93
CA SER A 569 -25.99 -1.69 28.09
C SER A 569 -25.48 -0.28 27.91
N ASP A 570 -24.42 -0.12 27.13
CA ASP A 570 -23.77 1.12 26.74
C ASP A 570 -23.32 1.05 25.28
N ALA A 571 -22.89 2.18 24.73
CA ALA A 571 -22.32 2.21 23.39
C ALA A 571 -20.95 1.48 23.34
N GLU A 572 -20.68 0.78 22.25
CA GLU A 572 -19.48 -0.05 22.08
C GLU A 572 -18.85 0.17 20.71
N LEU A 573 -17.52 0.09 20.63
CA LEU A 573 -16.78 0.04 19.36
C LEU A 573 -16.42 -1.39 19.02
N VAL A 574 -17.03 -1.94 17.97
CA VAL A 574 -16.75 -3.31 17.51
C VAL A 574 -15.48 -3.37 16.65
N ARG A 575 -15.12 -2.25 16.05
CA ARG A 575 -13.86 -2.02 15.37
C ARG A 575 -13.43 -0.59 15.64
N ASP A 576 -12.20 -0.40 16.09
CA ASP A 576 -11.64 0.91 16.40
C ASP A 576 -10.22 1.02 15.80
N ASP A 577 -10.11 1.67 14.63
CA ASP A 577 -8.81 2.02 14.04
C ASP A 577 -8.39 3.49 14.37
N THR A 578 -9.04 4.15 15.34
CA THR A 578 -8.78 5.58 15.64
C THR A 578 -7.36 5.84 16.11
N GLU A 579 -6.76 4.93 16.89
CA GLU A 579 -5.37 5.01 17.33
C GLU A 579 -4.39 5.07 16.14
N LYS A 580 -4.63 4.28 15.09
CA LYS A 580 -3.83 4.32 13.86
C LYS A 580 -3.99 5.66 13.13
N ILE A 581 -5.21 6.21 13.09
CA ILE A 581 -5.49 7.53 12.48
C ILE A 581 -4.77 8.63 13.28
N ARG A 582 -4.81 8.57 14.62
CA ARG A 582 -4.12 9.51 15.51
C ARG A 582 -2.62 9.46 15.30
N ARG A 583 -2.01 8.28 15.32
CA ARG A 583 -0.58 8.10 15.04
C ARG A 583 -0.19 8.67 13.69
N LEU A 584 -1.00 8.43 12.66
CA LEU A 584 -0.79 9.00 11.33
C LEU A 584 -0.87 10.53 11.35
N ALA A 585 -1.83 11.10 12.09
CA ALA A 585 -1.98 12.53 12.25
C ALA A 585 -0.78 13.16 12.95
N TYR A 586 -0.31 12.57 14.05
CA TYR A 586 0.84 13.05 14.79
C TYR A 586 2.13 13.01 13.94
N LEU A 587 2.34 11.92 13.19
CA LEU A 587 3.47 11.80 12.27
C LEU A 587 3.40 12.83 11.14
N ALA A 588 2.21 13.00 10.56
CA ALA A 588 1.97 14.02 9.55
C ALA A 588 2.17 15.44 10.11
N ASN A 589 1.80 15.69 11.36
CA ASN A 589 2.00 16.98 12.02
C ASN A 589 3.47 17.27 12.31
N ALA A 590 4.24 16.28 12.77
CA ALA A 590 5.68 16.42 12.95
C ALA A 590 6.40 16.77 11.64
N TRP A 591 5.92 16.23 10.51
CA TRP A 591 6.53 16.46 9.20
C TRP A 591 6.05 17.72 8.49
N TYR A 592 4.73 17.89 8.33
CA TYR A 592 4.09 18.95 7.56
C TYR A 592 3.65 20.16 8.40
N GLY A 593 3.54 20.01 9.71
CA GLY A 593 3.16 21.08 10.64
C GLY A 593 4.32 21.99 11.06
N ARG A 594 5.49 21.85 10.41
CA ARG A 594 6.69 22.64 10.66
C ARG A 594 7.29 23.18 9.37
N LYS A 595 8.05 24.27 9.48
CA LYS A 595 8.82 24.79 8.36
C LYS A 595 10.06 23.92 8.15
N ARG A 596 10.25 23.44 6.92
CA ARG A 596 11.41 22.63 6.52
C ARG A 596 12.02 23.22 5.25
N SER A 597 13.33 23.05 5.11
CA SER A 597 14.11 23.48 3.96
C SER A 597 15.12 22.38 3.62
N THR A 598 15.48 22.25 2.35
CA THR A 598 16.62 21.41 1.96
C THR A 598 17.87 22.27 1.83
N ILE A 599 19.02 21.74 2.21
CA ILE A 599 20.30 22.42 2.14
C ILE A 599 21.31 21.56 1.40
N ASP A 600 22.00 22.19 0.44
CA ASP A 600 23.16 21.63 -0.24
C ASP A 600 24.39 22.45 0.20
N LEU A 601 25.37 21.80 0.82
CA LEU A 601 26.60 22.41 1.33
C LEU A 601 27.83 21.88 0.61
N ASP A 602 28.74 22.80 0.28
CA ASP A 602 30.02 22.52 -0.34
C ASP A 602 31.14 22.88 0.64
N TYR A 603 31.81 21.88 1.21
CA TYR A 603 32.94 22.07 2.11
C TYR A 603 34.28 21.97 1.38
N GLN A 604 35.15 22.93 1.70
CA GLN A 604 36.57 22.90 1.38
C GLN A 604 37.39 22.13 2.43
N ASP A 605 36.97 22.15 3.71
CA ASP A 605 37.58 21.31 4.73
C ASP A 605 37.02 19.89 4.61
N PRO A 606 37.87 18.89 4.34
CA PRO A 606 37.39 17.55 4.09
C PRO A 606 37.23 16.76 5.40
N GLY A 607 37.44 17.38 6.57
CA GLY A 607 37.33 16.75 7.89
C GLY A 607 35.93 16.40 8.41
N ILE A 608 34.90 16.61 7.61
CA ILE A 608 33.53 16.29 8.01
C ILE A 608 33.28 14.80 7.84
N PHE A 609 33.40 14.09 8.96
CA PHE A 609 33.05 12.69 9.08
C PHE A 609 31.82 12.53 9.97
N ASP A 610 31.06 11.45 9.76
CA ASP A 610 29.94 11.05 10.63
C ASP A 610 28.79 12.07 10.77
N VAL A 611 28.37 12.67 9.64
CA VAL A 611 27.20 13.57 9.58
C VAL A 611 25.99 12.97 8.89
N LEU A 612 26.11 11.80 8.25
CA LEU A 612 25.00 11.13 7.59
C LEU A 612 23.95 10.72 8.65
N GLY A 613 22.66 10.91 8.38
CA GLY A 613 21.60 10.58 9.33
C GLY A 613 21.32 11.62 10.41
N LYS A 614 22.15 12.67 10.54
CA LYS A 614 21.90 13.79 11.45
C LYS A 614 20.85 14.74 10.89
N ILE A 615 20.08 15.41 11.75
CA ILE A 615 19.15 16.47 11.32
C ILE A 615 19.83 17.82 11.46
N ILE A 616 19.80 18.62 10.39
CA ILE A 616 20.18 20.04 10.47
C ILE A 616 18.97 20.79 11.00
N GLU A 617 19.06 21.31 12.22
CA GLU A 617 17.97 22.04 12.89
C GLU A 617 17.87 23.45 12.30
N THR A 618 18.98 24.20 12.35
CA THR A 618 19.06 25.55 11.79
C THR A 618 20.35 25.80 11.00
N ALA A 619 20.30 26.76 10.09
CA ALA A 619 21.47 27.31 9.40
C ALA A 619 21.54 28.84 9.59
N ASP A 620 22.62 29.33 10.20
CA ASP A 620 22.90 30.77 10.31
C ASP A 620 23.65 31.25 9.05
N THR A 621 23.04 32.16 8.30
CA THR A 621 23.59 32.71 7.05
C THR A 621 24.17 34.12 7.21
N GLY A 622 24.36 34.60 8.45
CA GLY A 622 25.05 35.85 8.73
C GLY A 622 24.12 37.04 8.73
N GLY A 623 22.94 36.85 9.34
CA GLY A 623 21.89 37.86 9.43
C GLY A 623 20.49 37.27 9.58
N ALA A 624 20.32 35.99 9.26
CA ALA A 624 19.11 35.22 9.46
C ALA A 624 19.45 33.78 9.88
N VAL A 625 18.67 33.25 10.82
CA VAL A 625 18.70 31.83 11.21
C VAL A 625 17.54 31.16 10.51
N GLU A 626 17.85 30.33 9.51
CA GLU A 626 16.84 29.64 8.71
C GLU A 626 16.55 28.25 9.32
N PRO A 627 15.28 27.90 9.57
CA PRO A 627 14.92 26.55 9.98
C PRO A 627 15.10 25.58 8.80
N ILE A 628 15.92 24.56 9.01
CA ILE A 628 16.18 23.53 8.00
C ILE A 628 15.32 22.32 8.29
N GLY A 629 15.42 21.75 9.50
CA GLY A 629 14.64 20.60 9.94
C GLY A 629 14.64 19.46 8.91
N THR A 630 15.78 19.13 8.31
CA THR A 630 15.86 17.98 7.38
C THR A 630 17.09 17.13 7.66
N ILE A 631 16.93 15.83 7.44
CA ILE A 631 17.99 14.84 7.67
C ILE A 631 19.04 14.92 6.55
N ILE A 632 20.31 14.86 6.91
CA ILE A 632 21.43 14.73 5.99
C ILE A 632 21.31 13.37 5.32
N SER A 633 20.94 13.38 4.04
CA SER A 633 20.64 12.18 3.28
C SER A 633 21.76 11.73 2.36
N SER A 634 22.72 12.61 2.07
CA SER A 634 23.89 12.27 1.28
C SER A 634 25.14 13.02 1.73
N VAL A 635 26.28 12.34 1.65
CA VAL A 635 27.62 12.91 1.84
C VAL A 635 28.52 12.36 0.74
N LYS A 636 28.95 13.23 -0.16
CA LYS A 636 29.76 12.88 -1.31
C LYS A 636 31.15 13.51 -1.23
N TYR A 637 32.16 12.66 -1.17
CA TYR A 637 33.56 13.05 -1.27
C TYR A 637 33.98 12.96 -2.73
N THR A 638 34.50 14.05 -3.28
CA THR A 638 35.06 14.11 -4.64
C THR A 638 36.55 14.41 -4.56
N PHE A 639 37.34 13.55 -5.20
CA PHE A 639 38.79 13.64 -5.26
C PHE A 639 39.21 13.94 -6.70
N ASN A 640 39.69 15.16 -6.94
CA ASN A 640 40.35 15.54 -8.18
C ASN A 640 41.85 15.68 -7.93
N GLU A 641 42.67 15.56 -8.97
CA GLU A 641 44.14 15.64 -8.89
C GLU A 641 44.66 16.91 -8.19
N ARG A 642 43.86 17.98 -8.16
CA ARG A 642 44.23 19.29 -7.60
C ARG A 642 43.32 19.79 -6.49
N SER A 643 42.21 19.11 -6.21
CA SER A 643 41.20 19.61 -5.25
C SER A 643 40.39 18.48 -4.65
N GLN A 644 40.08 18.59 -3.37
CA GLN A 644 39.10 17.75 -2.69
C GLN A 644 37.86 18.59 -2.42
N LYS A 645 36.68 17.99 -2.54
CA LYS A 645 35.40 18.64 -2.24
C LYS A 645 34.52 17.66 -1.47
N VAL A 646 33.86 18.13 -0.42
CA VAL A 646 32.82 17.37 0.27
C VAL A 646 31.48 18.06 0.06
N GLU A 647 30.54 17.34 -0.51
CA GLU A 647 29.17 17.82 -0.74
C GLU A 647 28.25 17.14 0.27
N VAL A 648 27.52 17.93 1.05
CA VAL A 648 26.54 17.44 2.04
C VAL A 648 25.15 17.88 1.60
N GLY A 649 24.23 16.93 1.42
CA GLY A 649 22.88 17.21 0.93
C GLY A 649 21.81 16.67 1.87
N THR A 650 20.80 17.49 2.15
CA THR A 650 19.55 17.01 2.73
C THR A 650 18.50 16.81 1.65
N SER A 651 17.59 15.87 1.86
CA SER A 651 16.45 15.65 0.98
C SER A 651 15.15 15.69 1.75
N PHE A 652 14.15 16.27 1.12
CA PHE A 652 12.78 16.20 1.58
C PHE A 652 12.05 15.11 0.81
N LYS A 653 11.47 14.16 1.52
CA LYS A 653 10.60 13.14 0.94
C LYS A 653 9.16 13.44 1.35
N GLU A 654 8.27 13.49 0.36
CA GLU A 654 6.85 13.47 0.65
C GLU A 654 6.46 12.10 1.20
N PHE A 655 5.68 12.10 2.27
CA PHE A 655 5.12 10.87 2.81
C PHE A 655 4.03 10.32 1.89
N SER A 656 4.27 9.12 1.37
CA SER A 656 3.25 8.31 0.71
C SER A 656 2.50 7.50 1.76
N PHE A 657 1.38 8.06 2.24
CA PHE A 657 0.59 7.46 3.33
C PHE A 657 -0.12 6.16 2.93
N ASP A 658 -0.38 5.94 1.64
CA ASP A 658 -0.91 4.67 1.14
C ASP A 658 -0.02 3.49 1.51
N LYS A 659 1.30 3.70 1.55
CA LYS A 659 2.30 2.68 1.95
C LYS A 659 2.33 2.44 3.46
N VAL A 660 2.04 3.48 4.26
CA VAL A 660 2.03 3.43 5.73
C VAL A 660 0.90 2.55 6.25
N LEU A 661 -0.22 2.54 5.54
CA LEU A 661 -1.40 1.83 6.00
C LEU A 661 -1.40 0.35 5.60
N GLY A 662 -0.33 -0.13 4.96
CA GLY A 662 -0.30 -1.48 4.39
C GLY A 662 -1.38 -1.70 3.32
N LEU A 663 -1.95 -0.61 2.77
CA LEU A 663 -3.04 -0.64 1.79
C LEU A 663 -2.55 -1.00 0.38
N ASN A 664 -1.34 -1.56 0.27
CA ASN A 664 -0.87 -2.31 -0.89
C ASN A 664 -1.69 -3.61 -1.08
N LYS A 665 -3.02 -3.54 -1.03
CA LYS A 665 -3.75 -4.16 -2.13
C LYS A 665 -3.47 -3.25 -3.31
N SER A 666 -2.44 -3.60 -4.08
CA SER A 666 -2.17 -3.00 -5.38
C SER A 666 -3.50 -2.73 -6.06
N PHE A 667 -3.83 -1.46 -6.26
CA PHE A 667 -5.01 -1.03 -7.00
C PHE A 667 -5.06 -1.71 -8.39
N GLU A 668 -3.89 -2.18 -8.89
CA GLU A 668 -3.75 -2.99 -10.09
C GLU A 668 -4.11 -4.49 -9.94
N SER A 669 -4.02 -5.12 -8.76
CA SER A 669 -4.43 -6.53 -8.57
C SER A 669 -5.88 -6.69 -8.12
N LEU A 670 -6.48 -5.68 -7.49
CA LEU A 670 -7.91 -5.72 -7.14
C LEU A 670 -8.82 -5.58 -8.37
N ASN A 671 -8.33 -4.98 -9.46
CA ASN A 671 -9.03 -4.98 -10.75
C ASN A 671 -8.92 -6.32 -11.51
N THR A 672 -8.18 -7.30 -10.99
CA THR A 672 -8.07 -8.65 -11.58
C THR A 672 -8.61 -9.78 -10.70
N SER A 673 -8.91 -9.54 -9.42
CA SER A 673 -9.71 -10.48 -8.62
C SER A 673 -11.21 -10.19 -8.81
N GLY A 674 -11.92 -11.09 -9.49
CA GLY A 674 -13.34 -11.00 -9.84
C GLY A 674 -14.35 -10.98 -8.68
N GLN A 675 -13.98 -10.39 -7.54
CA GLN A 675 -14.85 -10.19 -6.39
C GLN A 675 -15.67 -8.90 -6.54
N ALA A 676 -15.07 -7.80 -7.03
CA ALA A 676 -15.81 -6.56 -7.32
C ALA A 676 -16.76 -6.74 -8.52
N SER A 677 -16.37 -7.52 -9.53
CA SER A 677 -17.26 -7.88 -10.62
C SER A 677 -18.34 -8.89 -10.21
N MET A 678 -18.09 -9.75 -9.21
CA MET A 678 -19.13 -10.62 -8.63
C MET A 678 -20.13 -9.83 -7.79
N ASP A 679 -19.69 -8.82 -7.03
CA ASP A 679 -20.60 -7.94 -6.27
C ASP A 679 -21.39 -7.01 -7.19
N GLU A 680 -20.83 -6.55 -8.31
CA GLU A 680 -21.59 -5.87 -9.38
C GLU A 680 -22.51 -6.84 -10.15
N LEU A 681 -22.07 -8.06 -10.50
CA LEU A 681 -22.91 -9.06 -11.19
C LEU A 681 -24.04 -9.60 -10.30
N GLN A 682 -23.87 -9.66 -8.99
CA GLN A 682 -24.94 -9.96 -8.02
C GLN A 682 -25.92 -8.81 -7.84
N ASN A 683 -25.55 -7.59 -8.24
CA ASN A 683 -26.41 -6.40 -8.23
C ASN A 683 -27.01 -6.07 -9.62
N ILE A 684 -26.68 -6.82 -10.68
CA ILE A 684 -27.38 -6.72 -11.96
C ILE A 684 -28.65 -7.55 -11.88
N ASN A 685 -29.78 -6.87 -11.73
CA ASN A 685 -31.11 -7.45 -11.94
C ASN A 685 -31.21 -8.00 -13.38
N VAL A 686 -31.09 -9.32 -13.53
CA VAL A 686 -31.71 -10.01 -14.66
C VAL A 686 -33.22 -9.89 -14.44
N ARG A 687 -33.83 -8.84 -15.01
CA ARG A 687 -35.29 -8.74 -15.10
C ARG A 687 -35.79 -10.00 -15.81
N SER A 688 -36.32 -10.96 -15.07
CA SER A 688 -37.22 -11.96 -15.63
C SER A 688 -38.47 -11.21 -16.08
N ALA A 689 -38.60 -11.03 -17.40
CA ALA A 689 -39.80 -10.47 -17.98
C ALA A 689 -41.01 -11.31 -17.53
N PRO A 690 -42.12 -10.69 -17.08
CA PRO A 690 -43.32 -11.42 -16.69
C PRO A 690 -43.89 -12.15 -17.91
N GLY A 691 -44.17 -13.44 -17.74
CA GLY A 691 -44.97 -14.19 -18.71
C GLY A 691 -46.39 -13.61 -18.77
N GLY A 692 -46.85 -13.28 -19.98
CA GLY A 692 -48.21 -12.78 -20.15
C GLY A 692 -48.57 -12.33 -21.56
N GLY A 693 -48.82 -13.29 -22.46
CA GLY A 693 -49.83 -13.28 -23.52
C GLY A 693 -50.21 -11.98 -24.26
N GLY A 694 -49.88 -11.96 -25.55
CA GLY A 694 -50.82 -11.55 -26.60
C GLY A 694 -50.82 -10.08 -27.01
N GLY A 695 -50.16 -9.77 -28.13
CA GLY A 695 -50.35 -8.50 -28.84
C GLY A 695 -49.16 -8.16 -29.71
N GLY A 696 -49.25 -8.42 -31.02
CA GLY A 696 -48.19 -8.20 -31.98
C GLY A 696 -47.72 -6.74 -32.04
N GLY A 697 -46.41 -6.56 -31.91
CA GLY A 697 -45.67 -5.33 -32.14
C GLY A 697 -44.18 -5.65 -32.06
N GLY A 698 -43.61 -6.15 -33.16
CA GLY A 698 -42.22 -6.58 -33.22
C GLY A 698 -41.25 -5.41 -33.01
N TYR A 699 -40.37 -5.56 -32.02
CA TYR A 699 -39.12 -4.81 -31.94
C TYR A 699 -38.10 -5.50 -32.86
N ASP A 700 -37.76 -4.87 -33.99
CA ASP A 700 -36.65 -5.26 -34.87
C ASP A 700 -35.33 -4.72 -34.28
N GLY A 701 -34.78 -5.45 -33.31
CA GLY A 701 -33.38 -5.30 -32.87
C GLY A 701 -32.49 -6.32 -33.60
N PRO A 702 -31.21 -6.01 -33.90
CA PRO A 702 -30.39 -6.79 -34.84
C PRO A 702 -29.90 -8.15 -34.35
N TRP A 703 -30.32 -8.64 -33.17
CA TRP A 703 -29.81 -9.88 -32.60
C TRP A 703 -30.93 -10.69 -31.93
N GLN A 704 -31.34 -11.79 -32.54
CA GLN A 704 -32.08 -12.84 -31.85
C GLN A 704 -31.10 -13.96 -31.48
N VAL A 705 -30.93 -14.15 -30.18
CA VAL A 705 -30.16 -15.24 -29.59
C VAL A 705 -31.16 -16.28 -29.06
N SER A 706 -31.12 -17.50 -29.58
CA SER A 706 -31.98 -18.61 -29.17
C SER A 706 -31.18 -19.71 -28.49
N TYR A 707 -31.61 -20.13 -27.30
CA TYR A 707 -30.98 -21.23 -26.56
C TYR A 707 -31.41 -22.59 -27.14
N ASN A 708 -30.45 -23.37 -27.62
CA ASN A 708 -30.67 -24.73 -28.10
C ASN A 708 -30.56 -25.71 -26.93
N SER A 709 -31.70 -26.21 -26.47
CA SER A 709 -31.78 -27.08 -25.29
C SER A 709 -31.18 -28.47 -25.47
N VAL A 710 -30.79 -28.85 -26.70
CA VAL A 710 -30.17 -30.15 -26.98
C VAL A 710 -28.65 -30.06 -26.93
N SER A 711 -28.06 -28.97 -27.41
CA SER A 711 -26.60 -28.73 -27.35
C SER A 711 -26.17 -27.98 -26.09
N GLY A 712 -27.08 -27.27 -25.43
CA GLY A 712 -26.77 -26.41 -24.29
C GLY A 712 -26.14 -25.08 -24.68
N GLU A 713 -26.21 -24.68 -25.96
CA GLU A 713 -25.57 -23.49 -26.50
C GLU A 713 -26.58 -22.46 -27.03
N PHE A 714 -26.17 -21.20 -27.09
CA PHE A 714 -26.95 -20.10 -27.63
C PHE A 714 -26.59 -19.86 -29.11
N GLU A 715 -27.57 -19.94 -30.00
CA GLU A 715 -27.41 -19.73 -31.45
C GLU A 715 -27.97 -18.35 -31.87
N ILE A 716 -27.26 -17.63 -32.72
CA ILE A 716 -27.67 -16.33 -33.27
C ILE A 716 -28.22 -16.53 -34.69
N GLY A 717 -29.46 -16.09 -34.93
CA GLY A 717 -30.23 -16.41 -36.15
C GLY A 717 -29.62 -15.92 -37.47
N VAL A 718 -29.50 -16.83 -38.44
CA VAL A 718 -28.93 -16.61 -39.78
C VAL A 718 -30.06 -16.32 -40.78
N ASN A 719 -30.30 -15.05 -41.11
CA ASN A 719 -31.15 -14.70 -42.27
C ASN A 719 -30.81 -13.30 -42.83
N ARG A 720 -29.71 -13.16 -43.59
CA ARG A 720 -29.56 -12.09 -44.61
C ARG A 720 -28.68 -12.54 -45.80
N SER A 721 -29.05 -12.03 -46.97
CA SER A 721 -28.52 -12.31 -48.31
C SER A 721 -27.19 -11.59 -48.60
N ALA A 722 -26.33 -12.27 -49.37
CA ALA A 722 -24.92 -11.97 -49.65
C ALA A 722 -24.69 -10.85 -50.67
N SER A 723 -24.64 -9.59 -50.21
CA SER A 723 -24.12 -8.48 -51.06
C SER A 723 -23.41 -7.33 -50.31
N ALA A 724 -22.91 -7.58 -49.09
CA ALA A 724 -21.95 -6.68 -48.43
C ALA A 724 -20.60 -7.41 -48.27
N PRO A 725 -19.45 -6.73 -48.45
CA PRO A 725 -18.15 -7.34 -48.20
C PRO A 725 -17.95 -7.48 -46.69
N ASP A 726 -17.17 -8.49 -46.32
CA ASP A 726 -16.77 -8.87 -44.97
C ASP A 726 -17.82 -9.69 -44.22
N TYR A 727 -17.60 -11.01 -44.17
CA TYR A 727 -17.64 -11.88 -42.99
C TYR A 727 -17.31 -13.32 -43.45
N ILE A 728 -16.35 -13.97 -42.79
CA ILE A 728 -16.06 -15.40 -42.96
C ILE A 728 -16.95 -16.18 -41.98
N VAL A 729 -17.73 -17.13 -42.50
CA VAL A 729 -18.56 -18.07 -41.72
C VAL A 729 -17.67 -19.17 -41.13
N ALA A 730 -17.88 -19.52 -39.86
CA ALA A 730 -17.19 -20.63 -39.22
C ALA A 730 -17.66 -21.97 -39.79
N ASN A 731 -16.88 -22.50 -40.75
CA ASN A 731 -16.56 -23.93 -40.98
C ASN A 731 -15.99 -24.14 -42.39
N ASP A 732 -14.91 -23.43 -42.72
CA ASP A 732 -14.17 -23.75 -43.94
C ASP A 732 -12.65 -23.84 -43.73
N ILE A 733 -12.06 -24.62 -44.63
CA ILE A 733 -10.77 -25.31 -44.61
C ILE A 733 -9.58 -24.48 -44.07
N LEU A 734 -8.75 -25.12 -43.22
CA LEU A 734 -7.46 -24.64 -42.73
C LEU A 734 -6.63 -23.96 -43.84
N HIS A 735 -6.40 -22.65 -43.72
CA HIS A 735 -5.36 -21.96 -44.48
C HIS A 735 -4.07 -21.88 -43.65
N ASN A 736 -2.99 -22.44 -44.19
CA ASN A 736 -1.64 -22.28 -43.65
C ASN A 736 -1.07 -20.96 -44.16
N TYR A 737 -0.89 -19.97 -43.29
CA TYR A 737 -0.22 -18.72 -43.64
C TYR A 737 1.27 -18.79 -43.32
N THR A 738 2.13 -18.37 -44.26
CA THR A 738 3.59 -18.25 -44.08
C THR A 738 4.01 -16.79 -43.92
N THR A 739 4.62 -16.49 -42.76
CA THR A 739 5.55 -15.39 -42.38
C THR A 739 5.43 -13.95 -42.90
N LYS A 740 4.48 -13.56 -43.75
CA LYS A 740 4.18 -12.13 -43.98
C LYS A 740 2.83 -11.94 -44.67
N ASP A 741 1.78 -11.67 -43.88
CA ASP A 741 0.51 -11.16 -44.39
C ASP A 741 0.05 -9.96 -43.55
N THR A 742 -0.58 -8.98 -44.21
CA THR A 742 -1.11 -7.75 -43.61
C THR A 742 -2.63 -7.78 -43.72
N VAL A 743 -3.35 -7.63 -42.61
CA VAL A 743 -4.82 -7.59 -42.57
C VAL A 743 -5.26 -6.20 -42.11
N THR A 744 -6.13 -5.56 -42.87
CA THR A 744 -6.69 -4.23 -42.55
C THR A 744 -8.17 -4.38 -42.24
N ALA A 745 -8.63 -3.88 -41.09
CA ALA A 745 -10.06 -3.77 -40.77
C ALA A 745 -10.36 -2.33 -40.36
N SER A 746 -11.45 -1.76 -40.87
CA SER A 746 -11.78 -0.34 -40.66
C SER A 746 -12.60 -0.07 -39.40
N THR A 747 -13.30 -1.07 -38.82
CA THR A 747 -13.90 -1.02 -37.47
C THR A 747 -14.38 -2.42 -37.06
N GLY A 748 -14.04 -2.88 -35.85
CA GLY A 748 -14.53 -4.14 -35.27
C GLY A 748 -13.46 -4.99 -34.57
N TYR A 749 -13.89 -5.98 -33.77
CA TYR A 749 -13.01 -6.94 -33.09
C TYR A 749 -12.31 -7.86 -34.09
N ILE A 750 -10.99 -8.06 -33.95
CA ILE A 750 -10.24 -9.07 -34.71
C ILE A 750 -9.81 -10.17 -33.74
N ILE A 751 -10.33 -11.38 -33.94
CA ILE A 751 -9.87 -12.59 -33.25
C ILE A 751 -9.05 -13.40 -34.25
N TYR A 752 -7.78 -13.67 -33.95
CA TYR A 752 -6.94 -14.56 -34.74
C TYR A 752 -6.35 -15.68 -33.88
N LYS A 753 -6.24 -16.86 -34.49
CA LYS A 753 -5.60 -18.03 -33.92
C LYS A 753 -4.29 -18.28 -34.65
N VAL A 754 -3.18 -18.24 -33.92
CA VAL A 754 -1.85 -18.55 -34.47
C VAL A 754 -1.38 -19.88 -33.89
N SER A 755 -1.17 -20.86 -34.77
CA SER A 755 -0.57 -22.14 -34.43
C SER A 755 0.87 -22.18 -34.94
N VAL A 756 1.83 -22.36 -34.04
CA VAL A 756 3.25 -22.49 -34.42
C VAL A 756 3.71 -23.91 -34.10
N ASN A 757 4.02 -24.70 -35.14
CA ASN A 757 4.68 -25.99 -35.00
C ASN A 757 6.18 -25.80 -35.21
N THR A 758 6.97 -25.81 -34.14
CA THR A 758 8.44 -25.75 -34.24
C THR A 758 9.01 -27.17 -34.15
N SER A 759 9.20 -27.83 -35.30
CA SER A 759 9.96 -29.08 -35.34
C SER A 759 11.48 -28.86 -35.30
N ASP A 760 11.95 -27.63 -35.53
CA ASP A 760 13.38 -27.28 -35.53
C ASP A 760 13.64 -25.94 -34.84
N VAL A 761 14.79 -25.86 -34.17
CA VAL A 761 15.24 -24.75 -33.32
C VAL A 761 15.51 -23.49 -34.15
N PHE A 762 14.54 -22.57 -34.20
CA PHE A 762 14.75 -21.20 -34.67
C PHE A 762 13.98 -20.18 -33.84
N THR A 763 14.61 -19.01 -33.66
CA THR A 763 14.00 -17.82 -33.07
C THR A 763 12.93 -17.28 -34.02
N THR A 764 11.67 -17.28 -33.60
CA THR A 764 10.58 -16.64 -34.35
C THR A 764 10.13 -15.39 -33.61
N THR A 765 10.15 -14.23 -34.28
CA THR A 765 9.58 -12.98 -33.79
C THR A 765 8.28 -12.72 -34.54
N VAL A 766 7.15 -12.62 -33.82
CA VAL A 766 5.87 -12.19 -34.40
C VAL A 766 5.68 -10.73 -34.01
N SER A 767 5.69 -9.83 -34.99
CA SER A 767 5.42 -8.40 -34.78
C SER A 767 4.01 -8.10 -35.27
N ILE A 768 3.18 -7.54 -34.39
CA ILE A 768 1.83 -7.06 -34.73
C ILE A 768 1.87 -5.54 -34.56
N GLN A 769 1.65 -4.81 -35.66
CA GLN A 769 1.74 -3.36 -35.69
C GLN A 769 0.38 -2.81 -36.10
N ALA A 770 -0.24 -1.99 -35.26
CA ALA A 770 -1.42 -1.20 -35.64
C ALA A 770 -0.92 0.06 -36.37
N THR A 771 -1.29 0.24 -37.64
CA THR A 771 -0.72 1.30 -38.49
C THR A 771 -1.49 2.62 -38.51
N ASP A 772 -2.62 2.74 -37.81
CA ASP A 772 -3.41 3.99 -37.83
C ASP A 772 -3.50 4.64 -36.45
N GLN A 773 -3.05 5.90 -36.38
CA GLN A 773 -3.32 6.82 -35.27
C GLN A 773 -4.77 7.33 -35.40
N PRO A 774 -5.62 7.19 -34.37
CA PRO A 774 -6.95 7.79 -34.42
C PRO A 774 -6.82 9.31 -34.42
N SER A 775 -7.49 9.98 -35.37
CA SER A 775 -7.66 11.44 -35.35
C SER A 775 -8.33 11.84 -34.03
N GLN A 776 -7.82 12.90 -33.37
CA GLN A 776 -8.18 13.39 -32.02
C GLN A 776 -9.64 13.89 -31.84
N GLY A 777 -10.65 13.17 -32.35
CA GLY A 777 -12.05 13.59 -32.33
C GLY A 777 -12.93 12.95 -31.25
N ASN A 778 -12.69 11.70 -30.85
CA ASN A 778 -13.54 10.97 -29.91
C ASN A 778 -12.71 10.04 -29.02
N ALA A 779 -12.29 10.53 -27.85
CA ALA A 779 -11.65 9.70 -26.84
C ALA A 779 -12.74 9.00 -26.02
N ASN A 780 -13.13 7.77 -26.39
CA ASN A 780 -13.85 6.81 -25.53
C ASN A 780 -13.96 5.38 -26.14
N GLU A 781 -12.99 4.92 -26.93
CA GLU A 781 -12.93 3.49 -27.31
C GLU A 781 -11.51 2.95 -27.08
N ILE A 782 -11.37 2.17 -26.01
CA ILE A 782 -10.20 1.31 -25.79
C ILE A 782 -10.38 0.08 -26.68
N GLN A 783 -9.52 -0.10 -27.67
CA GLN A 783 -9.54 -1.26 -28.57
C GLN A 783 -8.63 -2.37 -28.01
N PHE A 784 -9.22 -3.51 -27.66
CA PHE A 784 -8.50 -4.69 -27.17
C PHE A 784 -8.14 -5.65 -28.31
N VAL A 785 -6.95 -6.24 -28.22
CA VAL A 785 -6.51 -7.36 -29.06
C VAL A 785 -6.43 -8.61 -28.20
N ILE A 786 -7.18 -9.66 -28.54
CA ILE A 786 -7.13 -10.96 -27.86
C ILE A 786 -6.50 -11.98 -28.81
N ALA A 787 -5.31 -12.47 -28.45
CA ALA A 787 -4.61 -13.51 -29.20
C ALA A 787 -4.61 -14.83 -28.42
N GLN A 788 -5.04 -15.92 -29.05
CA GLN A 788 -4.85 -17.27 -28.53
C GLN A 788 -3.66 -17.93 -29.24
N VAL A 789 -2.59 -18.19 -28.49
CA VAL A 789 -1.35 -18.79 -29.01
C VAL A 789 -1.23 -20.22 -28.48
N HIS A 790 -1.11 -21.20 -29.37
CA HIS A 790 -0.84 -22.59 -29.00
C HIS A 790 0.62 -22.93 -29.37
N ILE A 791 1.42 -23.27 -28.36
CA ILE A 791 2.84 -23.65 -28.52
C ILE A 791 3.01 -25.08 -28.03
N SER A 792 3.47 -25.98 -28.89
CA SER A 792 3.89 -27.34 -28.53
C SER A 792 5.41 -27.44 -28.66
N GLY A 793 6.14 -27.45 -27.52
CA GLY A 793 7.61 -27.59 -27.46
C GLY A 793 8.27 -26.94 -26.23
N THR A 794 9.57 -27.18 -26.01
CA THR A 794 10.36 -26.64 -24.88
C THR A 794 10.76 -25.18 -25.12
N ILE A 795 10.37 -24.26 -24.23
CA ILE A 795 10.69 -22.83 -24.31
C ILE A 795 12.02 -22.56 -23.58
N ILE A 796 13.02 -22.00 -24.27
CA ILE A 796 14.39 -21.84 -23.73
C ILE A 796 14.76 -20.36 -23.43
N ARG A 797 13.93 -19.36 -23.79
CA ARG A 797 14.11 -17.94 -23.39
C ARG A 797 12.84 -17.09 -23.53
N GLN A 798 12.83 -15.96 -22.80
CA GLN A 798 11.74 -14.98 -22.61
C GLN A 798 11.14 -14.44 -23.93
N ILE A 799 9.80 -14.41 -24.01
CA ILE A 799 9.03 -13.74 -25.07
C ILE A 799 8.67 -12.33 -24.56
N GLN A 800 8.88 -11.30 -25.38
CA GLN A 800 8.57 -9.91 -25.04
C GLN A 800 7.30 -9.49 -25.80
N PHE A 801 6.28 -9.02 -25.09
CA PHE A 801 5.04 -8.51 -25.67
C PHE A 801 4.93 -7.01 -25.37
N GLY A 802 4.53 -6.20 -26.35
CA GLY A 802 3.98 -4.86 -26.11
C GLY A 802 2.46 -4.94 -26.02
N HIS A 803 1.84 -4.16 -25.13
CA HIS A 803 0.39 -3.88 -24.96
C HIS A 803 -0.62 -4.89 -25.55
N VAL A 804 -0.49 -6.20 -25.28
CA VAL A 804 -1.39 -7.27 -25.74
C VAL A 804 -1.73 -8.19 -24.57
N PHE A 805 -3.01 -8.54 -24.41
CA PHE A 805 -3.46 -9.57 -23.47
C PHE A 805 -3.31 -10.95 -24.11
N VAL A 806 -2.57 -11.85 -23.46
CA VAL A 806 -2.34 -13.23 -23.92
C VAL A 806 -2.84 -14.20 -22.86
N TRP A 807 -3.66 -15.17 -23.26
CA TRP A 807 -4.00 -16.33 -22.42
C TRP A 807 -3.34 -17.58 -23.01
N ALA A 808 -2.39 -18.16 -22.27
CA ALA A 808 -1.68 -19.36 -22.67
C ALA A 808 -2.22 -20.58 -21.92
N ARG A 809 -2.44 -21.69 -22.64
CA ARG A 809 -2.74 -23.00 -22.07
C ARG A 809 -1.61 -23.95 -22.46
N THR A 810 -0.76 -24.30 -21.51
CA THR A 810 0.24 -25.37 -21.69
C THR A 810 -0.45 -26.71 -21.54
N GLY A 811 -0.56 -27.49 -22.62
CA GLY A 811 -0.92 -28.90 -22.55
C GLY A 811 0.33 -29.75 -22.32
N ALA A 812 0.24 -30.75 -21.43
CA ALA A 812 1.11 -31.91 -21.48
C ALA A 812 0.68 -32.84 -22.62
#